data_AF-A0A3G8LUW7-F1
#
_entry.id   AF-A0A3G8LUW7-F1
#
_cell.length_a   1.000
_cell.length_b   1.000
_cell.length_c   1.000
_cell.angle_alpha   90.00
_cell.angle_beta   90.00
_cell.angle_gamma   90.00
#
_symmetry.space_group_name_H-M   'P 1'
#
loop_
_entity.id
_entity.type
_entity.pdbx_description
1 polymer ?
#
loop_
_entity_poly.entity_id
_entity_poly.type
_entity_poly.pdbx_seq_one_letter_code
_entity_poly.pdbx_strand_id
1 'polypeptide(L)'
;MKIQSKTLIALLMIGMWGCGSDDKTVVALDQPVTDNPTTQTPAEGKVVNEAWNYIDSPYMEFGDSSLKGQVQLYVGRMEDNVQPWVSSALLRSFSGDLSGDMNGDGVINHRDSTLAGIKNVEAGPISYVQTEDMREYLATNPDGLGAGTSRPDIFVEGIYSHFDLLRFVVGTHDDLRFEGDIISYKDSAYDTYEFNLSWDQNQDGVFDEKDGEYYNSDDWHFAYENSRGQNTFYAGSRLDYTYRRMDQTWLREGQQVRFLPHHEAMTNRRHWIWKQEQDRLAASDGKFIIPILMHSGGAELTIPEFQAQRNPSPEIIATNVEVKAFNLRSDVWQPGHITSMDVWMSVAEQTGERYSFTWWPVMSSGAIVNNFSLMEHPYSGPYGGWMASIPYQGELVAALDFAMAPFPTCDFKLDGSPTAAGEGEIPQDICNQEWLSFQGIGGNNLSEVAGANLLSYPPEYMALVTLSATAFNNVDEIDMHYGDRDSKEMYVAKSELQFSTLNSLGDFDLYPTVDATQTARLRQVVAATKDTTVGNAKILDQTHFGWNISDCTQCHNENKQPLGHGGQSWPTNSADGFDYIQPYYCASCHGSNGASEGHNRGARCFWCHNTNNPDGLHMKNHGDASLAKFVPAEENVSNQRTASGQQLDFDGTEKPYDDLWFPSHNSDYNLSKTYPDPYSCTACHGVDKEPIEYVVE
;
A
#
# COMPACT_ATOMS: atom_id res chain seq x y z
N MET A 1 16.30 -49.46 49.75
CA MET A 1 17.67 -49.41 50.30
C MET A 1 17.97 -47.94 50.60
N LYS A 2 18.06 -47.57 51.88
CA LYS A 2 18.41 -46.20 52.34
C LYS A 2 19.93 -46.09 52.39
N ILE A 3 20.52 -45.00 51.87
CA ILE A 3 21.71 -44.38 52.47
C ILE A 3 21.58 -42.86 52.31
N GLN A 4 21.56 -42.18 53.45
CA GLN A 4 21.79 -40.74 53.61
C GLN A 4 23.30 -40.48 53.72
N SER A 5 23.78 -39.32 53.26
CA SER A 5 24.79 -38.58 54.02
C SER A 5 24.78 -37.11 53.66
N LYS A 6 24.65 -36.27 54.69
CA LYS A 6 24.87 -34.82 54.69
C LYS A 6 26.33 -34.56 55.11
N THR A 7 26.91 -33.44 54.66
CA THR A 7 27.62 -32.41 55.46
C THR A 7 28.90 -31.88 54.79
N LEU A 8 28.87 -30.60 54.37
CA LEU A 8 29.92 -29.58 54.57
C LEU A 8 29.29 -28.21 54.17
N ILE A 9 28.76 -27.40 55.10
CA ILE A 9 29.43 -26.30 55.83
C ILE A 9 30.16 -25.37 54.83
N ALA A 10 29.50 -24.33 54.33
CA ALA A 10 29.41 -22.97 54.91
C ALA A 10 30.72 -22.17 54.81
N LEU A 11 30.83 -21.35 53.75
CA LEU A 11 31.57 -20.07 53.73
C LEU A 11 31.40 -19.41 52.35
N LEU A 12 30.58 -18.35 52.30
CA LEU A 12 30.72 -17.12 51.50
C LEU A 12 29.34 -16.50 51.23
N MET A 13 28.90 -15.67 52.18
CA MET A 13 28.06 -14.52 51.85
C MET A 13 28.98 -13.38 51.40
N ILE A 14 28.66 -12.77 50.25
CA ILE A 14 28.54 -11.33 49.97
C ILE A 14 28.63 -11.13 48.45
N GLY A 15 27.60 -10.51 47.88
CA GLY A 15 27.64 -9.85 46.58
C GLY A 15 27.06 -10.65 45.42
N MET A 16 25.77 -10.47 45.16
CA MET A 16 25.29 -9.69 44.01
C MET A 16 23.76 -9.81 43.91
N TRP A 17 23.10 -8.66 44.04
CA TRP A 17 21.77 -8.42 43.52
C TRP A 17 21.83 -8.48 41.98
N GLY A 18 20.88 -9.18 41.38
CA GLY A 18 20.73 -9.30 39.94
C GLY A 18 19.66 -10.34 39.63
N CYS A 19 18.39 -9.98 39.85
CA CYS A 19 17.27 -10.75 39.30
C CYS A 19 17.20 -10.45 37.80
N GLY A 20 17.69 -11.37 36.97
CA GLY A 20 17.39 -11.43 35.54
C GLY A 20 16.14 -12.28 35.32
N SER A 21 15.18 -11.72 34.59
CA SER A 21 13.87 -12.29 34.24
C SER A 21 13.94 -13.25 33.05
N ASP A 22 13.19 -14.34 33.18
CA ASP A 22 12.36 -14.97 32.15
C ASP A 22 12.97 -15.39 30.80
N ASP A 23 13.53 -16.60 30.77
CA ASP A 23 13.53 -17.44 29.58
C ASP A 23 12.24 -18.27 29.54
N LYS A 24 11.28 -17.85 28.72
CA LYS A 24 10.29 -18.77 28.14
C LYS A 24 10.26 -18.58 26.63
N THR A 25 10.81 -19.59 25.97
CA THR A 25 10.67 -19.96 24.57
C THR A 25 9.27 -19.69 24.03
N VAL A 26 9.15 -18.62 23.24
CA VAL A 26 8.15 -18.53 22.18
C VAL A 26 8.72 -19.35 21.01
N VAL A 27 7.90 -20.27 20.50
CA VAL A 27 8.22 -21.07 19.32
C VAL A 27 8.36 -20.11 18.14
N ALA A 28 9.56 -20.00 17.60
CA ALA A 28 9.80 -19.26 16.36
C ALA A 28 9.06 -19.98 15.24
N LEU A 29 8.07 -19.31 14.65
CA LEU A 29 7.67 -19.60 13.28
C LEU A 29 8.80 -19.10 12.40
N ASP A 30 9.26 -19.91 11.45
CA ASP A 30 10.22 -19.51 10.43
C ASP A 30 9.65 -18.31 9.66
N GLN A 31 10.11 -17.11 10.02
CA GLN A 31 9.77 -15.87 9.34
C GLN A 31 10.70 -15.74 8.13
N PRO A 32 10.19 -15.29 6.97
CA PRO A 32 11.04 -14.96 5.83
C PRO A 32 12.04 -13.87 6.26
N VAL A 33 13.32 -14.11 5.96
CA VAL A 33 14.38 -13.11 6.14
C VAL A 33 14.21 -12.07 5.05
N THR A 34 13.51 -10.97 5.36
CA THR A 34 13.54 -9.78 4.50
C THR A 34 14.72 -8.93 4.92
N ASP A 35 15.69 -8.75 4.01
CA ASP A 35 16.82 -7.83 4.16
C ASP A 35 16.30 -6.39 4.06
N ASN A 36 15.55 -5.95 5.07
CA ASN A 36 15.06 -4.59 5.12
C ASN A 36 16.20 -3.62 5.47
N PRO A 37 16.18 -2.42 4.88
CA PRO A 37 17.24 -1.45 5.07
C PRO A 37 17.22 -0.88 6.51
N THR A 38 18.34 -1.03 7.24
CA THR A 38 18.44 -0.54 8.62
C THR A 38 18.41 1.00 8.65
N THR A 39 17.48 1.57 9.41
CA THR A 39 17.40 3.03 9.62
C THR A 39 18.63 3.51 10.38
N GLN A 40 19.41 4.42 9.80
CA GLN A 40 20.56 5.04 10.45
C GLN A 40 20.52 6.55 10.20
N THR A 41 20.73 7.35 11.24
CA THR A 41 21.12 8.75 11.02
C THR A 41 22.42 8.73 10.21
N PRO A 42 22.51 9.41 9.05
CA PRO A 42 23.75 9.47 8.29
C PRO A 42 24.89 9.92 9.21
N ALA A 43 26.05 9.29 9.09
CA ALA A 43 27.24 9.78 9.79
C ALA A 43 27.44 11.26 9.44
N GLU A 44 27.81 12.08 10.42
CA GLU A 44 28.02 13.52 10.24
C GLU A 44 28.96 13.77 9.04
N GLY A 45 28.48 14.48 8.02
CA GLY A 45 29.22 14.74 6.77
C GLY A 45 29.05 13.71 5.64
N LYS A 46 28.22 12.67 5.82
CA LYS A 46 27.83 11.78 4.71
C LYS A 46 26.93 12.56 3.74
N VAL A 47 27.37 12.62 2.50
CA VAL A 47 26.57 13.16 1.41
C VAL A 47 25.52 12.12 1.02
N VAL A 48 24.26 12.55 0.94
CA VAL A 48 23.14 11.69 0.54
C VAL A 48 22.52 12.20 -0.75
N ASN A 49 21.84 11.30 -1.47
CA ASN A 49 21.10 11.65 -2.68
C ASN A 49 20.11 12.80 -2.40
N GLU A 50 20.03 13.78 -3.30
CA GLU A 50 19.18 14.97 -3.14
C GLU A 50 17.69 14.66 -2.94
N ALA A 51 17.20 13.53 -3.45
CA ALA A 51 15.83 13.08 -3.24
C ALA A 51 15.48 12.94 -1.75
N TRP A 52 16.45 12.68 -0.88
CA TRP A 52 16.23 12.57 0.57
C TRP A 52 15.68 13.85 1.21
N ASN A 53 15.80 15.01 0.56
CA ASN A 53 15.14 16.24 0.98
C ASN A 53 13.60 16.20 0.84
N TYR A 54 13.07 15.24 0.08
CA TYR A 54 11.63 15.02 -0.13
C TYR A 54 11.13 13.75 0.59
N ILE A 55 11.97 13.09 1.39
CA ILE A 55 11.62 11.87 2.10
C ILE A 55 11.36 12.16 3.56
N ASP A 56 10.19 11.74 4.01
CA ASP A 56 9.73 11.94 5.37
C ASP A 56 10.11 10.78 6.30
N SER A 57 10.48 9.63 5.72
CA SER A 57 11.03 8.48 6.44
C SER A 57 12.49 8.68 6.84
N PRO A 58 12.99 7.97 7.86
CA PRO A 58 14.42 7.97 8.19
C PRO A 58 15.27 7.60 6.99
N TYR A 59 16.44 8.23 6.91
CA TYR A 59 17.47 7.77 6.01
C TYR A 59 17.77 6.29 6.23
N MET A 60 17.89 5.59 5.11
CA MET A 60 18.25 4.18 5.09
C MET A 60 19.08 3.91 3.82
N GLU A 61 20.05 3.00 3.94
CA GLU A 61 20.78 2.51 2.77
C GLU A 61 20.00 1.35 2.15
N PHE A 62 19.77 1.38 0.84
CA PHE A 62 19.17 0.23 0.16
C PHE A 62 20.16 -0.93 0.16
N GLY A 63 19.70 -2.09 0.64
CA GLY A 63 20.45 -3.33 0.64
C GLY A 63 20.36 -4.05 -0.70
N ASP A 64 20.38 -5.38 -0.65
CA ASP A 64 20.16 -6.23 -1.82
C ASP A 64 18.66 -6.26 -2.19
N SER A 65 18.32 -5.50 -3.23
CA SER A 65 16.96 -5.42 -3.78
C SER A 65 16.64 -6.50 -4.83
N SER A 66 17.50 -7.51 -5.00
CA SER A 66 17.24 -8.60 -5.92
C SER A 66 15.91 -9.29 -5.65
N LEU A 67 15.29 -9.80 -6.72
CA LEU A 67 13.98 -10.43 -6.64
C LEU A 67 14.03 -11.72 -5.79
N LYS A 68 13.29 -11.73 -4.69
CA LYS A 68 13.21 -12.83 -3.71
C LYS A 68 11.77 -13.34 -3.55
N GLY A 69 11.64 -14.48 -2.89
CA GLY A 69 10.35 -15.06 -2.52
C GLY A 69 9.64 -15.74 -3.68
N GLN A 70 8.36 -15.40 -3.85
CA GLN A 70 7.46 -16.08 -4.80
C GLN A 70 6.60 -15.07 -5.54
N VAL A 71 6.25 -15.42 -6.79
CA VAL A 71 5.24 -14.73 -7.60
C VAL A 71 4.11 -15.72 -7.89
N GLN A 72 2.87 -15.28 -7.75
CA GLN A 72 1.72 -16.08 -8.15
C GLN A 72 1.45 -15.86 -9.63
N LEU A 73 1.38 -16.95 -10.39
CA LEU A 73 1.25 -16.93 -11.84
C LEU A 73 -0.07 -17.57 -12.29
N TYR A 74 -0.71 -16.92 -13.25
CA TYR A 74 -1.88 -17.40 -13.97
C TYR A 74 -1.59 -17.41 -15.48
N VAL A 75 -2.10 -18.41 -16.17
CA VAL A 75 -2.03 -18.49 -17.64
C VAL A 75 -3.45 -18.55 -18.19
N GLY A 76 -3.73 -17.76 -19.20
CA GLY A 76 -5.01 -17.69 -19.88
C GLY A 76 -6.02 -16.72 -19.27
N ARG A 77 -7.12 -16.52 -20.00
CA ARG A 77 -8.22 -15.66 -19.58
C ARG A 77 -9.07 -16.36 -18.53
N MET A 78 -9.55 -15.61 -17.55
CA MET A 78 -10.56 -16.10 -16.61
C MET A 78 -11.96 -15.70 -17.10
N GLU A 79 -12.93 -16.61 -16.99
CA GLU A 79 -14.33 -16.34 -17.30
C GLU A 79 -14.94 -15.49 -16.19
N ASP A 80 -14.96 -14.18 -16.41
CA ASP A 80 -15.45 -13.17 -15.46
C ASP A 80 -16.98 -13.07 -15.52
N ASN A 81 -17.65 -13.78 -14.62
CA ASN A 81 -19.10 -13.76 -14.47
C ASN A 81 -19.55 -12.76 -13.41
N VAL A 82 -18.69 -12.44 -12.45
CA VAL A 82 -19.01 -11.61 -11.29
C VAL A 82 -19.11 -10.14 -11.70
N GLN A 83 -18.10 -9.61 -12.40
CA GLN A 83 -18.05 -8.20 -12.74
C GLN A 83 -19.24 -7.75 -13.63
N PRO A 84 -19.60 -8.46 -14.71
CA PRO A 84 -20.75 -8.08 -15.53
C PRO A 84 -22.08 -8.19 -14.75
N TRP A 85 -22.19 -9.15 -13.84
CA TRP A 85 -23.38 -9.32 -13.01
C TRP A 85 -23.55 -8.17 -12.04
N VAL A 86 -22.50 -7.82 -11.29
CA VAL A 86 -22.51 -6.71 -10.32
C VAL A 86 -22.82 -5.39 -11.02
N SER A 87 -22.13 -5.09 -12.14
CA SER A 87 -22.37 -3.86 -12.90
C SER A 87 -23.80 -3.78 -13.45
N SER A 88 -24.34 -4.89 -13.96
CA SER A 88 -25.72 -4.96 -14.46
C SER A 88 -26.74 -4.80 -13.34
N ALA A 89 -26.49 -5.37 -12.16
CA ALA A 89 -27.34 -5.25 -10.99
C ALA A 89 -27.34 -3.83 -10.43
N LEU A 90 -26.17 -3.20 -10.32
CA LEU A 90 -26.03 -1.79 -9.94
C LEU A 90 -26.76 -0.86 -10.91
N LEU A 91 -26.70 -1.10 -12.22
CA LEU A 91 -27.45 -0.30 -13.18
C LEU A 91 -28.98 -0.39 -12.97
N ARG A 92 -29.47 -1.59 -12.64
CA ARG A 92 -30.91 -1.78 -12.34
C ARG A 92 -31.32 -1.05 -11.06
N SER A 93 -30.46 -0.98 -10.05
CA SER A 93 -30.77 -0.26 -8.80
C SER A 93 -31.00 1.23 -9.02
N PHE A 94 -30.32 1.87 -9.98
CA PHE A 94 -30.60 3.27 -10.37
C PHE A 94 -32.01 3.49 -10.91
N SER A 95 -32.70 2.44 -11.37
CA SER A 95 -34.10 2.46 -11.76
C SER A 95 -35.07 2.04 -10.64
N GLY A 96 -34.56 1.81 -9.44
CA GLY A 96 -35.30 1.34 -8.26
C GLY A 96 -35.46 -0.18 -8.19
N ASP A 97 -34.83 -0.95 -9.08
CA ASP A 97 -34.82 -2.40 -9.03
C ASP A 97 -33.67 -2.91 -8.14
N LEU A 98 -34.02 -3.26 -6.90
CA LEU A 98 -33.11 -3.83 -5.90
C LEU A 98 -33.08 -5.37 -5.95
N SER A 99 -33.50 -6.01 -7.05
CA SER A 99 -33.45 -7.49 -7.18
C SER A 99 -32.03 -8.07 -7.14
N GLY A 100 -31.01 -7.24 -7.33
CA GLY A 100 -29.61 -7.61 -7.21
C GLY A 100 -29.01 -7.41 -5.81
N ASP A 101 -29.73 -6.77 -4.90
CA ASP A 101 -29.37 -6.66 -3.48
C ASP A 101 -29.90 -7.92 -2.78
N MET A 102 -29.04 -8.91 -2.64
CA MET A 102 -29.40 -10.28 -2.23
C MET A 102 -29.49 -10.41 -0.71
N ASN A 103 -28.80 -9.54 0.04
CA ASN A 103 -28.83 -9.53 1.51
C ASN A 103 -29.81 -8.50 2.10
N GLY A 104 -30.31 -7.55 1.29
CA GLY A 104 -31.27 -6.53 1.68
C GLY A 104 -30.67 -5.34 2.43
N ASP A 105 -29.37 -5.10 2.29
CA ASP A 105 -28.66 -4.02 2.98
C ASP A 105 -28.69 -2.67 2.22
N GLY A 106 -29.22 -2.67 1.01
CA GLY A 106 -29.34 -1.49 0.15
C GLY A 106 -28.14 -1.23 -0.75
N VAL A 107 -27.12 -2.08 -0.74
CA VAL A 107 -25.91 -2.00 -1.57
C VAL A 107 -25.81 -3.25 -2.45
N ILE A 108 -25.26 -3.08 -3.66
CA ILE A 108 -25.01 -4.20 -4.58
C ILE A 108 -23.50 -4.33 -4.77
N ASN A 109 -22.93 -5.43 -4.31
CA ASN A 109 -21.49 -5.69 -4.39
C ASN A 109 -21.19 -7.19 -4.61
N HIS A 110 -19.93 -7.60 -4.40
CA HIS A 110 -19.48 -8.97 -4.64
C HIS A 110 -20.14 -10.00 -3.69
N ARG A 111 -20.58 -9.58 -2.50
CA ARG A 111 -21.37 -10.40 -1.59
C ARG A 111 -22.66 -10.86 -2.23
N ASP A 112 -23.35 -9.94 -2.90
CA ASP A 112 -24.61 -10.26 -3.57
C ASP A 112 -24.40 -11.25 -4.70
N SER A 113 -23.31 -11.11 -5.45
CA SER A 113 -22.96 -12.07 -6.49
C SER A 113 -22.73 -13.48 -5.91
N THR A 114 -22.10 -13.56 -4.74
CA THR A 114 -21.88 -14.82 -4.00
C THR A 114 -23.20 -15.43 -3.54
N LEU A 115 -24.09 -14.62 -2.95
CA LEU A 115 -25.43 -15.06 -2.54
C LEU A 115 -26.31 -15.48 -3.72
N ALA A 116 -26.09 -14.89 -4.90
CA ALA A 116 -26.73 -15.28 -6.15
C ALA A 116 -26.09 -16.53 -6.80
N GLY A 117 -25.00 -17.05 -6.24
CA GLY A 117 -24.28 -18.21 -6.78
C GLY A 117 -23.50 -17.91 -8.07
N ILE A 118 -23.18 -16.63 -8.31
CA ILE A 118 -22.37 -16.17 -9.43
C ILE A 118 -20.90 -16.24 -9.01
N LYS A 119 -20.07 -16.86 -9.86
CA LYS A 119 -18.65 -17.03 -9.61
C LYS A 119 -17.87 -17.02 -10.92
N ASN A 120 -16.63 -16.61 -10.83
CA ASN A 120 -15.67 -16.67 -11.91
C ASN A 120 -15.19 -18.12 -12.14
N VAL A 121 -14.68 -18.38 -13.35
CA VAL A 121 -14.10 -19.68 -13.70
C VAL A 121 -12.73 -19.48 -14.30
N GLU A 122 -11.70 -20.00 -13.64
CA GLU A 122 -10.33 -20.00 -14.18
C GLU A 122 -10.23 -20.96 -15.36
N ALA A 123 -9.72 -20.48 -16.49
CA ALA A 123 -9.51 -21.32 -17.66
C ALA A 123 -8.16 -22.06 -17.66
N GLY A 124 -7.19 -21.60 -16.86
CA GLY A 124 -5.82 -22.12 -16.89
C GLY A 124 -5.20 -22.36 -15.51
N PRO A 125 -3.94 -22.85 -15.50
CA PRO A 125 -3.25 -23.20 -14.27
C PRO A 125 -2.94 -21.98 -13.41
N ILE A 126 -3.06 -22.16 -12.09
CA ILE A 126 -2.53 -21.27 -11.07
C ILE A 126 -1.27 -21.93 -10.52
N SER A 127 -0.15 -21.23 -10.50
CA SER A 127 1.12 -21.72 -9.96
C SER A 127 1.85 -20.67 -9.12
N TYR A 128 2.83 -21.11 -8.35
CA TYR A 128 3.69 -20.24 -7.55
C TYR A 128 5.13 -20.41 -8.04
N VAL A 129 5.63 -19.39 -8.72
CA VAL A 129 7.01 -19.37 -9.23
C VAL A 129 7.95 -19.00 -8.08
N GLN A 130 8.89 -19.88 -7.77
CA GLN A 130 10.00 -19.52 -6.87
C GLN A 130 10.94 -18.60 -7.64
N THR A 131 11.21 -17.41 -7.12
CA THR A 131 12.02 -16.43 -7.86
C THR A 131 13.47 -16.88 -7.99
N GLU A 132 13.97 -17.72 -7.08
CA GLU A 132 15.32 -18.28 -7.20
C GLU A 132 15.45 -19.21 -8.42
N ASP A 133 14.49 -20.11 -8.65
CA ASP A 133 14.48 -20.98 -9.83
C ASP A 133 14.46 -20.15 -11.12
N MET A 134 13.68 -19.05 -11.12
CA MET A 134 13.64 -18.11 -12.23
C MET A 134 14.99 -17.44 -12.47
N ARG A 135 15.64 -16.96 -11.41
CA ARG A 135 16.95 -16.31 -11.46
C ARG A 135 18.03 -17.24 -12.00
N GLU A 136 18.10 -18.46 -11.46
CA GLU A 136 19.06 -19.47 -11.89
C GLU A 136 18.86 -19.85 -13.36
N TYR A 137 17.61 -20.05 -13.78
CA TYR A 137 17.27 -20.38 -15.17
C TYR A 137 17.70 -19.26 -16.12
N LEU A 138 17.26 -18.02 -15.89
CA LEU A 138 17.53 -16.88 -16.77
C LEU A 138 19.02 -16.48 -16.78
N ALA A 139 19.77 -16.71 -15.70
CA ALA A 139 21.21 -16.47 -15.66
C ALA A 139 21.98 -17.30 -16.70
N THR A 140 21.43 -18.44 -17.14
CA THR A 140 22.03 -19.27 -18.19
C THR A 140 21.79 -18.76 -19.61
N ASN A 141 20.98 -17.69 -19.77
CA ASN A 141 20.52 -17.16 -21.05
C ASN A 141 19.95 -18.25 -22.00
N PRO A 142 18.95 -19.02 -21.56
CA PRO A 142 18.50 -20.21 -22.28
C PRO A 142 17.81 -19.88 -23.61
N ASP A 143 17.24 -18.68 -23.73
CA ASP A 143 16.50 -18.18 -24.89
C ASP A 143 17.32 -17.22 -25.78
N GLY A 144 18.54 -16.86 -25.37
CA GLY A 144 19.37 -15.91 -26.11
C GLY A 144 18.95 -14.44 -25.98
N LEU A 145 17.94 -14.11 -25.16
CA LEU A 145 17.41 -12.75 -25.00
C LEU A 145 18.16 -11.91 -23.95
N GLY A 146 19.12 -12.50 -23.24
CA GLY A 146 19.94 -11.84 -22.22
C GLY A 146 20.12 -12.73 -21.00
N ALA A 147 21.34 -12.78 -20.45
CA ALA A 147 21.58 -13.46 -19.17
C ALA A 147 21.00 -12.63 -18.03
N GLY A 148 20.10 -13.22 -17.24
CA GLY A 148 19.33 -12.50 -16.24
C GLY A 148 18.18 -11.72 -16.88
N THR A 149 18.06 -10.43 -16.57
CA THR A 149 17.02 -9.57 -17.15
C THR A 149 17.22 -9.33 -18.65
N SER A 150 16.12 -9.25 -19.39
CA SER A 150 16.09 -8.86 -20.81
C SER A 150 16.36 -7.37 -21.02
N ARG A 151 16.21 -6.53 -19.99
CA ARG A 151 16.40 -5.06 -20.04
C ARG A 151 17.52 -4.59 -19.11
N PRO A 152 18.78 -4.98 -19.36
CA PRO A 152 19.92 -4.52 -18.57
C PRO A 152 20.20 -3.01 -18.73
N ASP A 153 19.55 -2.35 -19.70
CA ASP A 153 19.53 -0.89 -19.84
C ASP A 153 18.56 -0.21 -18.86
N ILE A 154 17.56 -0.92 -18.34
CA ILE A 154 16.58 -0.42 -17.34
C ILE A 154 16.94 -0.89 -15.94
N PHE A 155 17.17 -2.19 -15.80
CA PHE A 155 17.31 -2.84 -14.51
C PHE A 155 18.77 -3.10 -14.15
N VAL A 156 19.08 -2.99 -12.85
CA VAL A 156 20.36 -3.50 -12.33
C VAL A 156 20.33 -5.02 -12.19
N GLU A 157 21.49 -5.63 -11.99
CA GLU A 157 21.61 -7.09 -11.84
C GLU A 157 20.73 -7.62 -10.69
N GLY A 158 20.01 -8.72 -10.93
CA GLY A 158 19.13 -9.33 -9.94
C GLY A 158 17.71 -8.77 -9.89
N ILE A 159 17.42 -7.74 -10.69
CA ILE A 159 16.08 -7.18 -10.88
C ILE A 159 15.50 -7.66 -12.21
N TYR A 160 14.20 -7.94 -12.25
CA TYR A 160 13.54 -8.58 -13.38
C TYR A 160 12.23 -7.88 -13.73
N SER A 161 11.80 -8.04 -14.97
CA SER A 161 10.52 -7.55 -15.50
C SER A 161 9.44 -8.64 -15.52
N HIS A 162 8.20 -8.26 -15.84
CA HIS A 162 7.15 -9.25 -16.12
C HIS A 162 7.46 -10.07 -17.39
N PHE A 163 8.19 -9.52 -18.34
CA PHE A 163 8.62 -10.27 -19.53
C PHE A 163 9.68 -11.33 -19.17
N ASP A 164 10.54 -11.05 -18.19
CA ASP A 164 11.48 -12.05 -17.67
C ASP A 164 10.76 -13.23 -17.01
N LEU A 165 9.66 -12.99 -16.30
CA LEU A 165 8.79 -14.05 -15.82
C LEU A 165 8.20 -14.86 -16.99
N LEU A 166 7.70 -14.20 -18.04
CA LEU A 166 7.19 -14.90 -19.23
C LEU A 166 8.26 -15.80 -19.87
N ARG A 167 9.49 -15.29 -20.04
CA ARG A 167 10.64 -16.04 -20.57
C ARG A 167 10.89 -17.33 -19.77
N PHE A 168 10.87 -17.22 -18.44
CA PHE A 168 11.03 -18.37 -17.56
C PHE A 168 9.89 -19.37 -17.71
N VAL A 169 8.64 -18.89 -17.70
CA VAL A 169 7.45 -19.75 -17.80
C VAL A 169 7.46 -20.50 -19.12
N VAL A 170 7.62 -19.81 -20.25
CA VAL A 170 7.70 -20.43 -21.58
C VAL A 170 8.88 -21.40 -21.69
N GLY A 171 9.98 -21.11 -21.02
CA GLY A 171 11.17 -21.96 -21.01
C GLY A 171 11.05 -23.23 -20.17
N THR A 172 10.13 -23.26 -19.21
CA THR A 172 9.99 -24.34 -18.22
C THR A 172 8.70 -25.14 -18.34
N HIS A 173 7.69 -24.58 -18.99
CA HIS A 173 6.43 -25.23 -19.31
C HIS A 173 6.48 -25.88 -20.69
N ASP A 174 6.00 -27.12 -20.81
CA ASP A 174 5.92 -27.83 -22.09
C ASP A 174 4.64 -27.52 -22.88
N ASP A 175 3.64 -26.92 -22.22
CA ASP A 175 2.38 -26.47 -22.80
C ASP A 175 2.43 -25.02 -23.33
N LEU A 176 3.57 -24.32 -23.23
CA LEU A 176 3.76 -22.96 -23.74
C LEU A 176 4.96 -22.89 -24.69
N ARG A 177 4.85 -22.07 -25.75
CA ARG A 177 6.01 -21.75 -26.60
C ARG A 177 5.87 -20.41 -27.31
N PHE A 178 6.99 -19.73 -27.51
CA PHE A 178 7.06 -18.65 -28.49
C PHE A 178 6.97 -19.20 -29.91
N GLU A 179 6.24 -18.49 -30.76
CA GLU A 179 6.12 -18.81 -32.18
C GLU A 179 6.99 -17.85 -33.00
N GLY A 180 7.78 -18.41 -33.91
CA GLY A 180 8.65 -17.63 -34.78
C GLY A 180 9.79 -16.91 -34.03
N ASP A 181 10.29 -15.84 -34.66
CA ASP A 181 11.35 -15.01 -34.11
C ASP A 181 10.75 -13.91 -33.21
N ILE A 182 11.36 -13.67 -32.05
CA ILE A 182 11.01 -12.56 -31.16
C ILE A 182 11.68 -11.28 -31.66
N ILE A 183 10.91 -10.21 -31.79
CA ILE A 183 11.45 -8.89 -32.11
C ILE A 183 12.02 -8.27 -30.84
N SER A 184 13.31 -7.94 -30.88
CA SER A 184 14.00 -7.26 -29.78
C SER A 184 13.43 -5.86 -29.55
N TYR A 185 13.41 -5.40 -28.29
CA TYR A 185 13.01 -4.03 -27.93
C TYR A 185 13.74 -2.94 -28.73
N LYS A 186 14.98 -3.19 -29.15
CA LYS A 186 15.79 -2.25 -29.95
C LYS A 186 15.32 -2.12 -31.39
N ASP A 187 14.68 -3.16 -31.92
CA ASP A 187 14.19 -3.22 -33.30
C ASP A 187 12.68 -2.98 -33.36
N SER A 188 11.99 -3.10 -32.22
CA SER A 188 10.58 -2.80 -32.05
C SER A 188 10.28 -1.32 -32.30
N ALA A 189 9.12 -1.04 -32.90
CA ALA A 189 8.61 0.32 -33.00
C ALA A 189 8.20 0.90 -31.64
N TYR A 190 7.99 0.06 -30.63
CA TYR A 190 7.38 0.43 -29.34
C TYR A 190 8.35 0.37 -28.15
N ASP A 191 9.64 0.06 -28.37
CA ASP A 191 10.66 -0.13 -27.32
C ASP A 191 10.29 -1.20 -26.28
N THR A 192 9.67 -2.28 -26.76
CA THR A 192 9.33 -3.48 -25.97
C THR A 192 9.57 -4.70 -26.85
N TYR A 193 9.74 -5.87 -26.25
CA TYR A 193 9.74 -7.10 -27.00
C TYR A 193 8.36 -7.35 -27.63
N GLU A 194 8.35 -7.77 -28.91
CA GLU A 194 7.14 -8.20 -29.62
C GLU A 194 7.30 -9.68 -29.98
N PHE A 195 6.25 -10.47 -29.77
CA PHE A 195 6.29 -11.92 -29.90
C PHE A 195 4.91 -12.49 -30.19
N ASN A 196 4.89 -13.69 -30.77
CA ASN A 196 3.69 -14.52 -30.82
C ASN A 196 3.84 -15.64 -29.79
N LEU A 197 2.76 -15.97 -29.09
CA LEU A 197 2.74 -17.04 -28.10
C LEU A 197 1.64 -18.06 -28.40
N SER A 198 1.97 -19.33 -28.21
CA SER A 198 1.03 -20.43 -28.22
C SER A 198 0.93 -21.09 -26.85
N TRP A 199 -0.28 -21.42 -26.42
CA TRP A 199 -0.57 -22.24 -25.25
C TRP A 199 -1.46 -23.42 -25.65
N ASP A 200 -1.01 -24.65 -25.35
CA ASP A 200 -1.78 -25.90 -25.51
C ASP A 200 -2.85 -25.98 -24.41
N GLN A 201 -3.86 -25.13 -24.54
CA GLN A 201 -4.94 -24.96 -23.57
C GLN A 201 -5.75 -26.25 -23.40
N ASN A 202 -5.84 -27.07 -24.45
CA ASN A 202 -6.62 -28.29 -24.47
C ASN A 202 -5.83 -29.53 -23.95
N GLN A 203 -4.51 -29.39 -23.77
CA GLN A 203 -3.58 -30.40 -23.26
C GLN A 203 -3.51 -31.67 -24.12
N ASP A 204 -3.68 -31.57 -25.45
CA ASP A 204 -3.53 -32.70 -26.37
C ASP A 204 -2.08 -32.89 -26.88
N GLY A 205 -1.16 -32.01 -26.47
CA GLY A 205 0.24 -31.98 -26.87
C GLY A 205 0.47 -31.36 -28.24
N VAL A 206 -0.55 -30.74 -28.85
CA VAL A 206 -0.51 -30.18 -30.20
C VAL A 206 -0.99 -28.73 -30.19
N PHE A 207 -0.05 -27.81 -30.33
CA PHE A 207 -0.33 -26.40 -30.59
C PHE A 207 -0.95 -26.22 -31.98
N ASP A 208 -2.27 -26.05 -32.05
CA ASP A 208 -3.00 -25.84 -33.30
C ASP A 208 -4.25 -24.98 -33.14
N GLU A 209 -5.00 -24.76 -34.24
CA GLU A 209 -6.21 -23.92 -34.25
C GLU A 209 -7.29 -24.37 -33.24
N LYS A 210 -7.21 -25.59 -32.69
CA LYS A 210 -8.14 -26.04 -31.64
C LYS A 210 -7.90 -25.36 -30.30
N ASP A 211 -6.74 -24.75 -30.09
CA ASP A 211 -6.45 -23.90 -28.93
C ASP A 211 -7.06 -22.49 -29.07
N GLY A 212 -7.73 -22.19 -30.19
CA GLY A 212 -8.50 -20.97 -30.36
C GLY A 212 -7.65 -19.69 -30.29
N GLU A 213 -8.05 -18.75 -29.43
CA GLU A 213 -7.33 -17.47 -29.23
C GLU A 213 -5.91 -17.64 -28.65
N TYR A 214 -5.58 -18.82 -28.17
CA TYR A 214 -4.31 -19.13 -27.53
C TYR A 214 -3.24 -19.65 -28.50
N TYR A 215 -3.55 -19.89 -29.78
CA TYR A 215 -2.59 -20.40 -30.76
C TYR A 215 -1.99 -19.27 -31.61
N ASN A 216 -0.66 -19.15 -31.57
CA ASN A 216 0.13 -18.23 -32.40
C ASN A 216 -0.44 -16.80 -32.40
N SER A 217 -0.78 -16.32 -31.20
CA SER A 217 -1.38 -15.00 -31.00
C SER A 217 -0.32 -13.97 -30.65
N ASP A 218 -0.41 -12.79 -31.26
CA ASP A 218 0.37 -11.58 -30.94
C ASP A 218 -0.36 -10.68 -29.92
N ASP A 219 -1.56 -11.06 -29.49
CA ASP A 219 -2.36 -10.32 -28.52
C ASP A 219 -2.05 -10.66 -27.06
N TRP A 220 -1.06 -11.52 -26.82
CA TRP A 220 -0.64 -11.87 -25.48
C TRP A 220 -0.06 -10.66 -24.75
N HIS A 221 -0.60 -10.43 -23.56
CA HIS A 221 -0.10 -9.43 -22.64
C HIS A 221 -0.20 -9.93 -21.21
N PHE A 222 0.01 -9.02 -20.26
CA PHE A 222 -0.09 -9.32 -18.85
C PHE A 222 -1.14 -8.45 -18.17
N ALA A 223 -1.68 -8.98 -17.09
CA ALA A 223 -2.37 -8.26 -16.04
C ALA A 223 -1.65 -8.57 -14.73
N TYR A 224 -1.67 -7.64 -13.78
CA TYR A 224 -0.99 -7.88 -12.50
C TYR A 224 -1.69 -7.18 -11.35
N GLU A 225 -1.39 -7.66 -10.15
CA GLU A 225 -1.71 -6.97 -8.91
C GLU A 225 -0.49 -7.00 -8.00
N ASN A 226 -0.32 -5.94 -7.23
CA ASN A 226 0.72 -5.85 -6.23
C ASN A 226 0.42 -6.75 -5.04
N SER A 227 1.46 -7.12 -4.28
CA SER A 227 1.28 -7.90 -3.05
C SER A 227 0.28 -7.21 -2.14
N ARG A 228 -0.80 -7.93 -1.79
CA ARG A 228 -1.87 -7.42 -0.91
C ARG A 228 -1.79 -7.99 0.51
N GLY A 229 -0.83 -8.89 0.74
CA GLY A 229 -0.72 -9.63 1.98
C GLY A 229 -1.97 -10.46 2.23
N GLN A 230 -2.44 -10.43 3.47
CA GLN A 230 -3.68 -11.04 3.92
C GLN A 230 -4.90 -10.24 3.48
N ASN A 231 -4.79 -8.98 3.05
CA ASN A 231 -5.96 -8.19 2.67
C ASN A 231 -6.30 -8.42 1.19
N THR A 232 -7.35 -9.18 0.88
CA THR A 232 -7.83 -9.40 -0.50
C THR A 232 -9.07 -8.57 -0.84
N PHE A 233 -9.23 -7.40 -0.22
CA PHE A 233 -10.32 -6.46 -0.52
C PHE A 233 -10.41 -6.22 -2.05
N TYR A 234 -11.60 -6.45 -2.61
CA TYR A 234 -11.89 -6.26 -4.05
C TYR A 234 -11.02 -7.10 -5.01
N ALA A 235 -10.43 -8.20 -4.54
CA ALA A 235 -9.65 -9.10 -5.39
C ALA A 235 -10.55 -9.92 -6.33
N GLY A 236 -10.88 -9.35 -7.48
CA GLY A 236 -11.28 -10.16 -8.63
C GLY A 236 -10.03 -10.79 -9.23
N SER A 237 -10.04 -12.09 -9.50
CA SER A 237 -8.95 -12.83 -10.16
C SER A 237 -8.55 -12.34 -11.54
N ARG A 238 -9.24 -11.33 -12.08
CA ARG A 238 -8.96 -10.76 -13.40
C ARG A 238 -7.63 -10.03 -13.41
N LEU A 239 -7.18 -9.56 -12.23
CA LEU A 239 -6.05 -8.67 -12.05
C LEU A 239 -6.24 -7.35 -12.85
N ASP A 240 -5.34 -6.39 -12.66
CA ASP A 240 -5.45 -5.10 -13.34
C ASP A 240 -4.89 -5.23 -14.77
N TYR A 241 -5.77 -5.16 -15.77
CA TYR A 241 -5.37 -5.08 -17.18
C TYR A 241 -4.62 -3.78 -17.40
N THR A 242 -3.59 -3.78 -18.24
CA THR A 242 -2.63 -2.67 -18.28
C THR A 242 -2.22 -2.28 -19.70
N TYR A 243 -1.83 -1.02 -19.84
CA TYR A 243 -1.15 -0.50 -21.03
C TYR A 243 0.37 -0.42 -20.86
N ARG A 244 0.95 -1.00 -19.80
CA ARG A 244 2.40 -0.92 -19.57
C ARG A 244 3.18 -1.85 -20.49
N ARG A 245 4.42 -1.47 -20.79
CA ARG A 245 5.36 -2.35 -21.51
C ARG A 245 5.83 -3.44 -20.54
N MET A 246 5.65 -4.70 -20.93
CA MET A 246 5.84 -5.86 -20.05
C MET A 246 7.29 -6.00 -19.57
N ASP A 247 8.24 -5.68 -20.45
CA ASP A 247 9.68 -5.72 -20.19
C ASP A 247 10.20 -4.49 -19.42
N GLN A 248 9.38 -3.46 -19.23
CA GLN A 248 9.71 -2.25 -18.46
C GLN A 248 9.03 -2.23 -17.08
N THR A 249 8.13 -3.17 -16.81
CA THR A 249 7.36 -3.22 -15.55
C THR A 249 8.09 -4.10 -14.54
N TRP A 250 8.52 -3.51 -13.42
CA TRP A 250 9.28 -4.21 -12.37
C TRP A 250 8.46 -5.34 -11.73
N LEU A 251 8.96 -6.56 -11.83
CA LEU A 251 8.43 -7.73 -11.15
C LEU A 251 8.89 -7.75 -9.69
N ARG A 252 7.94 -7.91 -8.77
CA ARG A 252 8.16 -7.83 -7.32
C ARG A 252 7.64 -9.06 -6.59
N GLU A 253 8.21 -9.30 -5.42
CA GLU A 253 7.81 -10.38 -4.53
C GLU A 253 6.32 -10.28 -4.16
N GLY A 254 5.64 -11.42 -4.17
CA GLY A 254 4.23 -11.55 -3.80
C GLY A 254 3.26 -10.91 -4.79
N GLN A 255 3.73 -10.45 -5.96
CA GLN A 255 2.84 -10.03 -7.04
C GLN A 255 2.04 -11.22 -7.57
N GLN A 256 0.84 -10.90 -8.05
CA GLN A 256 0.03 -11.80 -8.86
C GLN A 256 0.16 -11.34 -10.31
N VAL A 257 0.48 -12.26 -11.21
CA VAL A 257 0.68 -11.96 -12.63
C VAL A 257 -0.10 -12.97 -13.47
N ARG A 258 -0.89 -12.47 -14.42
CA ARG A 258 -1.60 -13.28 -15.41
C ARG A 258 -1.06 -12.96 -16.79
N PHE A 259 -0.65 -13.98 -17.54
CA PHE A 259 -0.45 -13.87 -18.98
C PHE A 259 -1.69 -14.35 -19.70
N LEU A 260 -2.23 -13.54 -20.59
CA LEU A 260 -3.45 -13.84 -21.34
C LEU A 260 -3.45 -13.17 -22.71
N PRO A 261 -4.07 -13.76 -23.74
CA PRO A 261 -4.40 -13.06 -24.96
C PRO A 261 -5.53 -12.06 -24.69
N HIS A 262 -5.36 -10.85 -25.19
CA HIS A 262 -6.44 -9.86 -25.25
C HIS A 262 -7.15 -9.91 -26.61
N HIS A 263 -8.27 -9.21 -26.73
CA HIS A 263 -8.82 -8.89 -28.04
C HIS A 263 -7.91 -7.89 -28.78
N GLU A 264 -7.78 -8.02 -30.12
CA GLU A 264 -6.96 -7.14 -30.97
C GLU A 264 -7.15 -5.64 -30.71
N ALA A 265 -8.38 -5.25 -30.35
CA ALA A 265 -8.74 -3.87 -30.01
C ALA A 265 -7.98 -3.33 -28.80
N MET A 266 -7.75 -4.14 -27.77
CA MET A 266 -6.98 -3.77 -26.58
C MET A 266 -5.49 -3.67 -26.91
N THR A 267 -4.97 -4.59 -27.73
CA THR A 267 -3.60 -4.53 -28.26
C THR A 267 -3.35 -3.27 -29.07
N ASN A 268 -4.23 -2.96 -30.02
CA ASN A 268 -4.14 -1.76 -30.85
C ASN A 268 -4.27 -0.48 -30.01
N ARG A 269 -5.16 -0.45 -29.02
CA ARG A 269 -5.30 0.67 -28.08
C ARG A 269 -4.00 0.92 -27.31
N ARG A 270 -3.37 -0.14 -26.80
CA ARG A 270 -2.06 -0.07 -26.13
C ARG A 270 -0.95 0.42 -27.06
N HIS A 271 -0.86 -0.11 -28.27
CA HIS A 271 0.12 0.33 -29.28
C HIS A 271 -0.05 1.80 -29.67
N TRP A 272 -1.30 2.27 -29.78
CA TRP A 272 -1.60 3.67 -30.03
C TRP A 272 -1.06 4.57 -28.90
N ILE A 273 -1.29 4.19 -27.64
CA ILE A 273 -0.78 4.90 -26.45
C ILE A 273 0.75 4.94 -26.48
N TRP A 274 1.41 3.79 -26.62
CA TRP A 274 2.88 3.71 -26.66
C TRP A 274 3.50 4.62 -27.70
N LYS A 275 2.86 4.69 -28.87
CA LYS A 275 3.29 5.57 -29.95
C LYS A 275 3.16 7.06 -29.57
N GLN A 276 2.09 7.46 -28.89
CA GLN A 276 1.94 8.86 -28.45
C GLN A 276 3.06 9.27 -27.49
N GLU A 277 3.37 8.42 -26.52
CA GLU A 277 4.42 8.69 -25.53
C GLU A 277 5.82 8.83 -26.18
N GLN A 278 6.14 7.96 -27.14
CA GLN A 278 7.39 8.01 -27.90
C GLN A 278 7.46 9.24 -28.81
N ASP A 279 6.38 9.51 -29.56
CA ASP A 279 6.31 10.68 -30.44
C ASP A 279 6.45 11.97 -29.61
N ARG A 280 5.93 12.01 -28.37
CA ARG A 280 6.07 13.13 -27.43
C ARG A 280 7.50 13.35 -26.96
N LEU A 281 8.21 12.27 -26.61
CA LEU A 281 9.63 12.35 -26.24
C LEU A 281 10.48 12.84 -27.41
N ALA A 282 10.24 12.29 -28.61
CA ALA A 282 10.93 12.69 -29.83
C ALA A 282 10.66 14.15 -30.21
N ALA A 283 9.42 14.62 -30.07
CA ALA A 283 9.03 16.01 -30.32
C ALA A 283 9.65 17.01 -29.32
N SER A 284 10.13 16.51 -28.18
CA SER A 284 10.78 17.30 -27.12
C SER A 284 12.31 17.20 -27.17
N ASP A 285 12.89 16.80 -28.31
CA ASP A 285 14.34 16.58 -28.49
C ASP A 285 14.93 15.62 -27.44
N GLY A 286 14.15 14.63 -27.00
CA GLY A 286 14.55 13.65 -25.98
C GLY A 286 14.42 14.15 -24.53
N LYS A 287 13.90 15.36 -24.29
CA LYS A 287 13.58 15.83 -22.94
C LYS A 287 12.32 15.19 -22.41
N PHE A 288 12.35 14.75 -21.15
CA PHE A 288 11.19 14.21 -20.48
C PHE A 288 10.30 15.34 -19.96
N ILE A 289 9.26 15.69 -20.71
CA ILE A 289 8.35 16.79 -20.38
C ILE A 289 6.95 16.22 -20.17
N ILE A 290 6.39 16.42 -18.98
CA ILE A 290 4.96 16.15 -18.72
C ILE A 290 4.15 17.38 -19.13
N PRO A 291 3.29 17.29 -20.16
CA PRO A 291 2.53 18.43 -20.64
C PRO A 291 1.57 18.99 -19.59
N ILE A 292 0.88 18.14 -18.85
CA ILE A 292 -0.18 18.56 -17.92
C ILE A 292 -0.09 17.82 -16.60
N LEU A 293 0.00 18.57 -15.50
CA LEU A 293 -0.21 18.03 -14.16
C LEU A 293 -1.52 18.54 -13.62
N MET A 294 -2.31 17.62 -13.07
CA MET A 294 -3.64 17.91 -12.58
C MET A 294 -3.81 17.55 -11.10
N HIS A 295 -4.74 18.21 -10.45
CA HIS A 295 -5.31 17.80 -9.18
C HIS A 295 -6.82 17.65 -9.35
N SER A 296 -7.38 16.56 -8.82
CA SER A 296 -8.82 16.34 -8.78
C SER A 296 -9.21 15.89 -7.38
N GLY A 297 -10.33 16.39 -6.88
CA GLY A 297 -10.83 16.04 -5.56
C GLY A 297 -10.54 17.09 -4.48
N GLY A 298 -10.75 16.70 -3.23
CA GLY A 298 -10.67 17.55 -2.04
C GLY A 298 -11.07 16.75 -0.80
N ALA A 299 -10.56 17.13 0.37
CA ALA A 299 -10.73 16.37 1.62
C ALA A 299 -12.19 16.11 2.04
N GLU A 300 -13.14 16.86 1.47
CA GLU A 300 -14.57 16.81 1.80
C GLU A 300 -15.45 16.08 0.76
N LEU A 301 -14.90 15.60 -0.37
CA LEU A 301 -15.71 14.97 -1.43
C LEU A 301 -16.12 13.53 -1.08
N THR A 302 -17.43 13.26 -1.01
CA THR A 302 -18.00 11.91 -0.87
C THR A 302 -18.03 11.15 -2.21
N ILE A 303 -18.10 9.80 -2.24
CA ILE A 303 -18.25 9.03 -3.50
C ILE A 303 -19.47 9.51 -4.31
N PRO A 304 -20.66 9.69 -3.71
CA PRO A 304 -21.81 10.22 -4.44
C PRO A 304 -21.58 11.63 -4.97
N GLU A 305 -20.79 12.47 -4.30
CA GLU A 305 -20.45 13.81 -4.81
C GLU A 305 -19.36 13.76 -5.88
N PHE A 306 -18.37 12.88 -5.78
CA PHE A 306 -17.42 12.61 -6.87
C PHE A 306 -18.13 12.08 -8.13
N GLN A 307 -19.18 11.27 -7.95
CA GLN A 307 -20.00 10.73 -9.02
C GLN A 307 -21.07 11.72 -9.53
N ALA A 308 -21.67 12.56 -8.67
CA ALA A 308 -22.78 13.45 -9.01
C ALA A 308 -22.36 14.91 -9.28
N GLN A 309 -21.30 15.41 -8.64
CA GLN A 309 -20.73 16.73 -8.92
C GLN A 309 -19.70 16.59 -10.04
N ARG A 310 -20.15 16.87 -11.28
CA ARG A 310 -19.28 17.12 -12.44
C ARG A 310 -18.47 18.43 -12.32
N ASN A 311 -17.92 18.76 -11.15
CA ASN A 311 -16.88 19.77 -10.94
C ASN A 311 -16.49 19.78 -9.45
N PRO A 312 -15.22 19.96 -9.10
CA PRO A 312 -14.24 20.70 -9.89
C PRO A 312 -13.66 19.83 -11.00
N SER A 313 -13.71 20.34 -12.22
CA SER A 313 -12.90 19.87 -13.34
C SER A 313 -11.48 19.76 -12.79
N PRO A 314 -10.70 18.75 -13.18
CA PRO A 314 -9.32 18.62 -12.73
C PRO A 314 -8.62 19.98 -12.84
N GLU A 315 -8.11 20.50 -11.73
CA GLU A 315 -7.35 21.73 -11.70
C GLU A 315 -5.99 21.45 -12.33
N ILE A 316 -5.61 22.23 -13.34
CA ILE A 316 -4.26 22.14 -13.90
C ILE A 316 -3.32 22.89 -12.95
N ILE A 317 -2.48 22.15 -12.26
CA ILE A 317 -1.57 22.69 -11.23
C ILE A 317 -0.20 23.07 -11.80
N ALA A 318 0.22 22.40 -12.88
CA ALA A 318 1.41 22.77 -13.63
C ALA A 318 1.30 22.31 -15.09
N THR A 319 2.10 22.92 -15.97
CA THR A 319 2.17 22.55 -17.39
C THR A 319 3.61 22.52 -17.86
N ASN A 320 3.91 21.62 -18.80
CA ASN A 320 5.22 21.45 -19.42
C ASN A 320 6.36 21.31 -18.39
N VAL A 321 6.15 20.45 -17.39
CA VAL A 321 7.16 20.19 -16.35
C VAL A 321 8.25 19.30 -16.97
N GLU A 322 9.45 19.86 -17.12
CA GLU A 322 10.65 19.08 -17.45
C GLU A 322 11.05 18.28 -16.20
N VAL A 323 11.12 16.96 -16.32
CA VAL A 323 11.40 16.05 -15.21
C VAL A 323 12.85 15.60 -15.29
N LYS A 324 13.53 15.57 -14.15
CA LYS A 324 14.88 14.99 -14.02
C LYS A 324 14.82 13.69 -13.21
N ALA A 325 15.75 12.78 -13.48
CA ALA A 325 15.94 11.57 -12.69
C ALA A 325 16.71 11.93 -11.41
N PHE A 326 16.12 11.68 -10.24
CA PHE A 326 16.82 11.84 -8.97
C PHE A 326 17.62 10.59 -8.60
N ASN A 327 17.39 9.46 -9.26
CA ASN A 327 18.14 8.21 -9.07
C ASN A 327 18.11 7.67 -7.63
N LEU A 328 17.02 7.92 -6.89
CA LEU A 328 16.89 7.45 -5.51
C LEU A 328 16.97 5.93 -5.41
N ARG A 329 16.26 5.21 -6.30
CA ARG A 329 16.21 3.75 -6.37
C ARG A 329 17.26 3.14 -7.30
N SER A 330 18.52 3.56 -7.14
CA SER A 330 19.66 3.03 -7.90
C SER A 330 19.98 1.56 -7.58
N ASP A 331 19.33 0.99 -6.56
CA ASP A 331 19.27 -0.44 -6.24
C ASP A 331 18.32 -1.23 -7.18
N VAL A 332 17.48 -0.54 -7.96
CA VAL A 332 16.52 -1.15 -8.90
C VAL A 332 16.82 -0.74 -10.34
N TRP A 333 17.00 0.56 -10.55
CA TRP A 333 17.07 1.17 -11.86
C TRP A 333 18.51 1.59 -12.22
N GLN A 334 18.85 1.47 -13.50
CA GLN A 334 20.04 2.11 -14.04
C GLN A 334 19.92 3.66 -13.92
N PRO A 335 21.04 4.39 -13.83
CA PRO A 335 20.99 5.85 -13.75
C PRO A 335 20.28 6.49 -14.95
N GLY A 336 19.45 7.50 -14.68
CA GLY A 336 18.75 8.29 -15.69
C GLY A 336 17.28 7.90 -15.93
N HIS A 337 16.80 6.82 -15.32
CA HIS A 337 15.40 6.41 -15.41
C HIS A 337 14.49 7.27 -14.54
N ILE A 338 13.31 7.58 -15.07
CA ILE A 338 12.29 8.41 -14.42
C ILE A 338 11.22 7.50 -13.82
N THR A 339 10.90 7.72 -12.56
CA THR A 339 9.73 7.14 -11.89
C THR A 339 8.67 8.21 -11.67
N SER A 340 7.44 7.81 -11.35
CA SER A 340 6.39 8.79 -10.98
C SER A 340 6.77 9.63 -9.75
N MET A 341 7.68 9.14 -8.89
CA MET A 341 8.25 9.89 -7.78
C MET A 341 9.09 11.07 -8.25
N ASP A 342 9.93 10.88 -9.26
CA ASP A 342 10.78 11.92 -9.85
C ASP A 342 9.98 13.08 -10.44
N VAL A 343 8.77 12.79 -10.94
CA VAL A 343 7.85 13.82 -11.45
C VAL A 343 7.45 14.79 -10.35
N TRP A 344 6.92 14.30 -9.22
CA TRP A 344 6.47 15.18 -8.14
C TRP A 344 7.62 15.85 -7.41
N MET A 345 8.79 15.21 -7.30
CA MET A 345 10.00 15.89 -6.80
C MET A 345 10.46 17.01 -7.74
N SER A 346 10.38 16.82 -9.06
CA SER A 346 10.66 17.89 -10.04
C SER A 346 9.68 19.05 -9.92
N VAL A 347 8.40 18.77 -9.67
CA VAL A 347 7.39 19.82 -9.38
C VAL A 347 7.74 20.58 -8.11
N ALA A 348 8.07 19.86 -7.04
CA ALA A 348 8.46 20.45 -5.76
C ALA A 348 9.68 21.38 -5.92
N GLU A 349 10.71 20.94 -6.63
CA GLU A 349 11.91 21.74 -6.93
C GLU A 349 11.57 23.02 -7.73
N GLN A 350 10.69 22.91 -8.73
CA GLN A 350 10.37 24.03 -9.64
C GLN A 350 9.39 25.04 -9.04
N THR A 351 8.48 24.60 -8.18
CA THR A 351 7.40 25.42 -7.62
C THR A 351 7.67 25.90 -6.20
N GLY A 352 8.54 25.19 -5.46
CA GLY A 352 8.72 25.38 -4.01
C GLY A 352 7.56 24.83 -3.18
N GLU A 353 6.61 24.14 -3.80
CA GLU A 353 5.54 23.44 -3.10
C GLU A 353 6.05 22.17 -2.40
N ARG A 354 5.33 21.75 -1.36
CA ARG A 354 5.71 20.61 -0.55
C ARG A 354 5.07 19.32 -1.08
N TYR A 355 5.90 18.43 -1.59
CA TYR A 355 5.56 17.03 -1.87
C TYR A 355 6.50 16.15 -1.04
N SER A 356 5.96 15.20 -0.29
CA SER A 356 6.79 14.30 0.52
C SER A 356 6.41 12.84 0.40
N PHE A 357 7.43 11.99 0.48
CA PHE A 357 7.29 10.56 0.30
C PHE A 357 7.70 9.80 1.54
N THR A 358 7.13 8.61 1.71
CA THR A 358 7.54 7.70 2.77
C THR A 358 7.71 6.29 2.23
N TRP A 359 8.73 5.58 2.71
CA TRP A 359 8.98 4.18 2.39
C TRP A 359 8.01 3.16 3.03
N TRP A 360 7.10 2.60 2.27
CA TRP A 360 6.24 1.53 2.77
C TRP A 360 7.00 0.19 2.72
N PRO A 361 7.21 -0.49 3.87
CA PRO A 361 7.88 -1.79 3.92
C PRO A 361 6.85 -2.91 3.67
N VAL A 362 7.04 -4.09 4.27
CA VAL A 362 5.98 -5.11 4.38
C VAL A 362 4.92 -4.63 5.36
N MET A 363 3.75 -4.20 4.92
CA MET A 363 2.69 -3.58 5.74
C MET A 363 2.12 -4.53 6.81
N SER A 364 1.31 -4.01 7.73
CA SER A 364 0.63 -4.80 8.78
C SER A 364 -0.30 -5.88 8.23
N SER A 365 -0.86 -5.68 7.03
CA SER A 365 -1.62 -6.71 6.31
C SER A 365 -0.74 -7.85 5.80
N GLY A 366 0.59 -7.71 5.83
CA GLY A 366 1.54 -8.59 5.14
C GLY A 366 1.79 -8.20 3.67
N ALA A 367 1.19 -7.10 3.18
CA ALA A 367 1.44 -6.61 1.82
C ALA A 367 2.90 -6.18 1.66
N ILE A 368 3.62 -6.78 0.72
CA ILE A 368 5.04 -6.52 0.46
C ILE A 368 5.14 -5.32 -0.49
N VAL A 369 5.33 -4.11 0.05
CA VAL A 369 5.42 -2.89 -0.76
C VAL A 369 6.85 -2.57 -1.13
N ASN A 370 7.72 -2.47 -0.11
CA ASN A 370 9.15 -2.14 -0.18
C ASN A 370 9.44 -1.00 -1.18
N ASN A 371 8.72 0.11 -1.01
CA ASN A 371 8.90 1.28 -1.88
C ASN A 371 8.33 2.59 -1.31
N PHE A 372 8.70 3.71 -1.93
CA PHE A 372 8.19 5.03 -1.59
C PHE A 372 6.80 5.30 -2.14
N SER A 373 5.97 5.86 -1.27
CA SER A 373 4.60 6.30 -1.54
C SER A 373 4.46 7.80 -1.27
N LEU A 374 3.69 8.50 -2.11
CA LEU A 374 3.43 9.94 -1.94
C LEU A 374 2.43 10.15 -0.80
N MET A 375 2.89 10.79 0.28
CA MET A 375 2.14 10.91 1.54
C MET A 375 1.79 12.34 1.93
N GLU A 376 2.35 13.35 1.28
CA GLU A 376 1.98 14.73 1.51
C GLU A 376 2.03 15.49 0.19
N HIS A 377 1.04 16.34 -0.06
CA HIS A 377 1.05 17.32 -1.13
C HIS A 377 0.23 18.56 -0.75
N PRO A 378 0.36 19.70 -1.47
CA PRO A 378 -0.23 20.98 -1.05
C PRO A 378 -1.75 20.97 -0.94
N TYR A 379 -2.43 20.17 -1.78
CA TYR A 379 -3.89 20.16 -1.88
C TYR A 379 -4.61 19.30 -0.81
N SER A 380 -4.00 18.23 -0.31
CA SER A 380 -4.58 17.35 0.72
C SER A 380 -3.89 17.49 2.07
N GLY A 381 -2.69 18.09 2.11
CA GLY A 381 -1.80 17.97 3.25
C GLY A 381 -1.30 16.52 3.42
N PRO A 382 -0.85 16.15 4.63
CA PRO A 382 -0.43 14.79 4.94
C PRO A 382 -1.62 13.82 4.88
N TYR A 383 -1.48 12.74 4.11
CA TYR A 383 -2.44 11.63 4.10
C TYR A 383 -2.34 10.83 5.37
N GLY A 384 -3.44 10.65 6.11
CA GLY A 384 -3.45 9.75 7.24
C GLY A 384 -3.62 8.27 6.83
N GLY A 385 -2.69 7.75 6.03
CA GLY A 385 -2.34 6.32 6.01
C GLY A 385 -3.32 5.29 5.44
N TRP A 386 -4.54 5.64 5.02
CA TRP A 386 -5.44 4.70 4.30
C TRP A 386 -5.20 4.66 2.79
N MET A 387 -4.84 5.80 2.23
CA MET A 387 -4.54 5.94 0.80
C MET A 387 -3.27 6.78 0.70
N ALA A 388 -2.31 6.31 -0.09
CA ALA A 388 -1.35 7.22 -0.68
C ALA A 388 -1.94 7.77 -1.97
N SER A 389 -1.48 8.93 -2.42
CA SER A 389 -1.82 9.36 -3.77
C SER A 389 -1.29 8.33 -4.76
N ILE A 390 -2.19 7.70 -5.49
CA ILE A 390 -1.88 6.91 -6.67
C ILE A 390 -2.05 7.88 -7.84
N PRO A 391 -0.97 8.51 -8.34
CA PRO A 391 -1.13 9.46 -9.42
C PRO A 391 -1.66 8.74 -10.66
N TYR A 392 -2.82 9.17 -11.16
CA TYR A 392 -3.27 8.74 -12.49
C TYR A 392 -2.34 9.32 -13.53
N GLN A 393 -2.17 8.61 -14.64
CA GLN A 393 -1.22 9.03 -15.67
C GLN A 393 -1.53 8.38 -17.01
N GLY A 394 -1.04 8.98 -18.09
CA GLY A 394 -1.11 8.40 -19.42
C GLY A 394 -1.63 9.42 -20.42
N GLU A 395 -2.45 8.96 -21.37
CA GLU A 395 -3.12 9.79 -22.38
C GLU A 395 -4.51 10.18 -21.90
N LEU A 396 -4.87 11.47 -21.96
CA LEU A 396 -6.15 11.98 -21.45
C LEU A 396 -7.34 11.31 -22.12
N VAL A 397 -7.23 11.04 -23.41
CA VAL A 397 -8.27 10.35 -24.18
C VAL A 397 -8.49 8.90 -23.78
N ALA A 398 -7.60 8.33 -22.97
CA ALA A 398 -7.67 6.97 -22.42
C ALA A 398 -7.95 6.94 -20.90
N ALA A 399 -8.07 8.10 -20.25
CA ALA A 399 -8.26 8.21 -18.80
C ALA A 399 -9.54 7.54 -18.29
N LEU A 400 -10.56 7.44 -19.16
CA LEU A 400 -11.87 6.87 -18.86
C LEU A 400 -12.11 5.51 -19.51
N ASP A 401 -11.10 4.91 -20.15
CA ASP A 401 -11.24 3.61 -20.79
C ASP A 401 -11.78 2.56 -19.79
N PHE A 402 -11.33 2.60 -18.53
CA PHE A 402 -11.73 1.69 -17.45
C PHE A 402 -12.77 2.27 -16.47
N ALA A 403 -13.37 3.44 -16.73
CA ALA A 403 -14.09 4.24 -15.72
C ALA A 403 -15.19 3.50 -14.92
N MET A 404 -15.30 3.87 -13.64
CA MET A 404 -16.31 3.38 -12.69
C MET A 404 -17.69 4.04 -12.94
N ALA A 405 -18.46 3.59 -13.96
CA ALA A 405 -19.94 3.63 -14.04
C ALA A 405 -20.49 3.56 -15.48
N PRO A 406 -21.70 2.98 -15.67
CA PRO A 406 -22.04 1.58 -15.42
C PRO A 406 -21.38 0.61 -16.41
N PHE A 407 -20.76 1.13 -17.49
CA PHE A 407 -19.97 0.38 -18.48
C PHE A 407 -18.90 1.29 -19.08
N PRO A 408 -17.75 0.74 -19.51
CA PRO A 408 -16.80 1.48 -20.33
C PRO A 408 -17.47 1.99 -21.62
N THR A 409 -17.10 3.18 -22.08
CA THR A 409 -17.70 3.77 -23.30
C THR A 409 -17.01 3.30 -24.58
N CYS A 410 -15.73 2.90 -24.49
CA CYS A 410 -14.89 2.47 -25.61
C CYS A 410 -14.99 3.38 -26.85
N ASP A 411 -14.87 4.70 -26.64
CA ASP A 411 -14.95 5.73 -27.69
C ASP A 411 -13.65 5.81 -28.51
N PHE A 412 -13.29 4.70 -29.15
CA PHE A 412 -12.14 4.58 -30.05
C PHE A 412 -12.40 3.55 -31.16
N LYS A 413 -11.56 3.60 -32.19
CA LYS A 413 -11.62 2.71 -33.36
C LYS A 413 -10.93 1.38 -33.09
N LEU A 414 -11.09 0.43 -34.01
CA LEU A 414 -10.37 -0.85 -33.96
C LEU A 414 -8.84 -0.70 -34.00
N ASP A 415 -8.32 0.40 -34.57
CA ASP A 415 -6.88 0.73 -34.58
C ASP A 415 -6.39 1.40 -33.29
N GLY A 416 -7.26 1.53 -32.27
CA GLY A 416 -6.94 2.14 -30.98
C GLY A 416 -7.03 3.66 -30.94
N SER A 417 -7.18 4.34 -32.08
CA SER A 417 -7.27 5.80 -32.13
C SER A 417 -8.63 6.32 -31.60
N PRO A 418 -8.66 7.48 -30.93
CA PRO A 418 -9.89 8.00 -30.33
C PRO A 418 -10.94 8.41 -31.37
N THR A 419 -12.21 8.34 -30.99
CA THR A 419 -13.37 8.86 -31.74
C THR A 419 -14.08 9.95 -30.94
N ALA A 420 -15.13 10.55 -31.51
CA ALA A 420 -16.05 11.35 -30.68
C ALA A 420 -16.85 10.43 -29.75
N ALA A 421 -17.40 11.01 -28.68
CA ALA A 421 -18.20 10.27 -27.71
C ALA A 421 -19.43 9.63 -28.35
N GLY A 422 -19.63 8.33 -28.13
CA GLY A 422 -20.69 7.51 -28.72
C GLY A 422 -20.42 7.05 -30.16
N GLU A 423 -19.23 7.34 -30.72
CA GLU A 423 -18.84 6.95 -32.08
C GLU A 423 -17.78 5.82 -32.11
N GLY A 424 -17.55 5.15 -30.97
CA GLY A 424 -16.63 4.00 -30.88
C GLY A 424 -17.01 2.86 -31.84
N GLU A 425 -16.00 2.16 -32.34
CA GLU A 425 -16.17 1.02 -33.25
C GLU A 425 -16.15 -0.33 -32.53
N ILE A 426 -15.86 -0.34 -31.22
CA ILE A 426 -15.73 -1.55 -30.42
C ILE A 426 -17.11 -2.08 -30.02
N PRO A 427 -17.45 -3.35 -30.33
CA PRO A 427 -18.68 -3.98 -29.85
C PRO A 427 -18.77 -3.96 -28.31
N GLN A 428 -19.98 -3.76 -27.76
CA GLN A 428 -20.17 -3.59 -26.32
C GLN A 428 -19.73 -4.81 -25.50
N ASP A 429 -19.89 -6.02 -26.03
CA ASP A 429 -19.45 -7.26 -25.40
C ASP A 429 -17.91 -7.31 -25.27
N ILE A 430 -17.18 -6.96 -26.34
CA ILE A 430 -15.72 -6.82 -26.30
C ILE A 430 -15.32 -5.67 -25.37
N CYS A 431 -16.03 -4.54 -25.45
CA CYS A 431 -15.80 -3.38 -24.59
C CYS A 431 -15.89 -3.77 -23.09
N ASN A 432 -16.93 -4.52 -22.73
CA ASN A 432 -17.10 -5.03 -21.38
C ASN A 432 -16.03 -6.07 -21.01
N GLN A 433 -15.72 -6.99 -21.91
CA GLN A 433 -14.73 -8.04 -21.70
C GLN A 433 -13.32 -7.48 -21.42
N GLU A 434 -12.94 -6.38 -22.08
CA GLU A 434 -11.58 -5.84 -21.99
C GLU A 434 -11.45 -4.63 -21.04
N TRP A 435 -12.50 -3.83 -20.87
CA TRP A 435 -12.43 -2.57 -20.12
C TRP A 435 -13.38 -2.44 -18.92
N LEU A 436 -14.32 -3.37 -18.69
CA LEU A 436 -15.20 -3.29 -17.53
C LEU A 436 -14.41 -3.52 -16.23
N SER A 437 -14.42 -2.52 -15.35
CA SER A 437 -13.79 -2.55 -14.03
C SER A 437 -14.75 -2.00 -12.98
N PHE A 438 -14.93 -2.72 -11.86
CA PHE A 438 -15.79 -2.23 -10.77
C PHE A 438 -15.29 -0.92 -10.17
N GLN A 439 -13.97 -0.71 -10.15
CA GLN A 439 -13.34 0.38 -9.41
C GLN A 439 -12.70 1.44 -10.29
N GLY A 440 -12.76 1.33 -11.61
CA GLY A 440 -12.04 2.26 -12.46
C GLY A 440 -10.56 1.93 -12.64
N ILE A 441 -10.11 0.78 -12.12
CA ILE A 441 -8.70 0.36 -12.11
C ILE A 441 -8.43 -0.46 -13.39
N GLY A 442 -7.38 -0.09 -14.09
CA GLY A 442 -6.93 -0.68 -15.34
C GLY A 442 -6.35 0.34 -16.33
N GLY A 443 -5.66 -0.16 -17.36
CA GLY A 443 -5.00 0.61 -18.40
C GLY A 443 -3.95 1.56 -17.84
N ASN A 444 -4.35 2.82 -17.74
CA ASN A 444 -3.57 3.95 -17.23
C ASN A 444 -3.67 4.12 -15.70
N ASN A 445 -4.73 3.59 -15.11
CA ASN A 445 -5.05 3.75 -13.69
C ASN A 445 -4.68 2.47 -12.94
N LEU A 446 -3.40 2.31 -12.60
CA LEU A 446 -2.89 1.13 -11.90
C LEU A 446 -2.50 1.49 -10.48
N SER A 447 -2.71 0.56 -9.54
CA SER A 447 -2.40 0.76 -8.13
C SER A 447 -0.91 0.54 -7.83
N GLU A 448 -0.04 1.35 -8.42
CA GLU A 448 1.41 1.26 -8.23
C GLU A 448 1.96 2.43 -7.39
N VAL A 449 2.83 2.09 -6.44
CA VAL A 449 3.49 3.07 -5.56
C VAL A 449 4.54 3.87 -6.32
N ALA A 450 4.71 5.13 -5.91
CA ALA A 450 5.39 6.13 -6.74
C ALA A 450 6.82 5.75 -7.15
N GLY A 451 7.58 5.13 -6.24
CA GLY A 451 8.96 4.70 -6.52
C GLY A 451 9.09 3.36 -7.27
N ALA A 452 7.98 2.63 -7.54
CA ALA A 452 7.98 1.42 -8.37
C ALA A 452 7.56 1.73 -9.82
N ASN A 453 6.70 2.71 -9.98
CA ASN A 453 6.10 3.09 -11.25
C ASN A 453 7.13 3.79 -12.14
N LEU A 454 7.79 3.02 -13.00
CA LEU A 454 8.71 3.49 -14.04
C LEU A 454 7.93 4.18 -15.17
N LEU A 455 8.47 5.32 -15.61
CA LEU A 455 8.01 6.10 -16.75
C LEU A 455 9.15 6.23 -17.75
N SER A 456 9.31 5.25 -18.64
CA SER A 456 10.34 5.32 -19.69
C SER A 456 10.04 6.40 -20.73
N TYR A 457 8.76 6.78 -20.87
CA TYR A 457 8.30 7.82 -21.77
C TYR A 457 7.33 8.77 -21.05
N PRO A 458 7.28 10.07 -21.44
CA PRO A 458 6.43 11.04 -20.79
C PRO A 458 4.95 10.81 -21.16
N PRO A 459 4.06 10.52 -20.19
CA PRO A 459 2.63 10.56 -20.44
C PRO A 459 2.16 11.98 -20.79
N GLU A 460 0.99 12.11 -21.44
CA GLU A 460 0.34 13.40 -21.68
C GLU A 460 -0.02 14.13 -20.38
N TYR A 461 -0.49 13.36 -19.39
CA TYR A 461 -0.85 13.91 -18.10
C TYR A 461 -0.40 13.03 -16.94
N MET A 462 -0.27 13.67 -15.77
CA MET A 462 -0.40 12.99 -14.49
C MET A 462 -1.34 13.76 -13.59
N ALA A 463 -2.11 13.07 -12.76
CA ALA A 463 -3.11 13.67 -11.89
C ALA A 463 -3.00 13.13 -10.46
N LEU A 464 -3.00 14.03 -9.48
CA LEU A 464 -3.25 13.69 -8.09
C LEU A 464 -4.75 13.65 -7.87
N VAL A 465 -5.25 12.47 -7.48
CA VAL A 465 -6.65 12.33 -7.10
C VAL A 465 -6.74 12.22 -5.59
N THR A 466 -7.26 13.28 -4.97
CA THR A 466 -7.52 13.32 -3.54
C THR A 466 -8.92 12.81 -3.28
N LEU A 467 -9.01 11.56 -2.85
CA LEU A 467 -10.25 10.99 -2.32
C LEU A 467 -10.23 11.10 -0.79
N SER A 468 -11.38 11.44 -0.20
CA SER A 468 -11.53 11.31 1.24
C SER A 468 -11.60 9.81 1.61
N ALA A 469 -10.75 9.34 2.53
CA ALA A 469 -10.80 7.94 2.99
C ALA A 469 -12.16 7.59 3.59
N THR A 470 -12.81 8.55 4.26
CA THR A 470 -14.18 8.46 4.76
C THR A 470 -15.18 8.23 3.63
N ALA A 471 -14.96 8.85 2.47
CA ALA A 471 -15.83 8.68 1.32
C ALA A 471 -15.70 7.31 0.66
N PHE A 472 -14.47 6.76 0.60
CA PHE A 472 -14.21 5.51 -0.12
C PHE A 472 -14.48 4.27 0.71
N ASN A 473 -14.14 4.31 2.00
CA ASN A 473 -14.18 3.14 2.88
C ASN A 473 -15.22 3.26 4.00
N ASN A 474 -15.98 4.36 4.07
CA ASN A 474 -16.90 4.68 5.17
C ASN A 474 -16.22 4.64 6.56
N VAL A 475 -14.93 4.97 6.62
CA VAL A 475 -14.14 5.02 7.85
C VAL A 475 -13.96 6.48 8.24
N ASP A 476 -14.58 6.95 9.33
CA ASP A 476 -14.21 8.26 9.91
C ASP A 476 -12.79 8.16 10.43
N GLU A 477 -11.85 8.63 9.63
CA GLU A 477 -10.48 8.77 10.04
C GLU A 477 -10.41 9.81 11.19
N ILE A 478 -9.74 9.43 12.29
CA ILE A 478 -9.39 10.42 13.31
C ILE A 478 -8.26 11.25 12.71
N ASP A 479 -8.59 12.40 12.13
CA ASP A 479 -7.63 13.46 11.88
C ASP A 479 -7.88 14.58 12.91
N MET A 480 -6.89 14.83 13.78
CA MET A 480 -6.92 15.94 14.75
C MET A 480 -6.11 17.16 14.27
N HIS A 481 -5.53 17.13 13.06
CA HIS A 481 -4.74 18.23 12.50
C HIS A 481 -5.58 19.27 11.76
N TYR A 482 -6.73 18.89 11.16
CA TYR A 482 -7.52 19.78 10.31
C TYR A 482 -8.94 20.06 10.85
N GLY A 483 -9.15 21.32 11.29
CA GLY A 483 -10.44 22.00 11.48
C GLY A 483 -11.29 21.55 12.68
N ASP A 484 -11.65 22.49 13.58
CA ASP A 484 -12.67 22.46 14.68
C ASP A 484 -12.82 21.17 15.54
N ARG A 485 -12.00 20.14 15.33
CA ARG A 485 -12.00 18.84 16.00
C ARG A 485 -10.79 18.73 16.94
N ASP A 486 -10.59 19.73 17.79
CA ASP A 486 -9.58 19.76 18.86
C ASP A 486 -9.66 18.54 19.80
N SER A 487 -10.70 17.73 19.67
CA SER A 487 -10.92 16.52 20.43
C SER A 487 -11.98 15.61 19.83
N LYS A 488 -11.92 14.32 20.16
CA LYS A 488 -12.94 13.30 19.88
C LYS A 488 -13.47 12.69 21.19
N GLU A 489 -14.77 12.51 21.28
CA GLU A 489 -15.38 11.75 22.38
C GLU A 489 -15.19 10.25 22.15
N MET A 490 -14.79 9.53 23.19
CA MET A 490 -14.47 8.11 23.15
C MET A 490 -15.21 7.39 24.27
N TYR A 491 -15.61 6.14 24.03
CA TYR A 491 -15.99 5.21 25.09
C TYR A 491 -14.75 4.54 25.66
N VAL A 492 -14.68 4.43 26.99
CA VAL A 492 -13.63 3.70 27.69
C VAL A 492 -14.18 2.30 28.01
N ALA A 493 -13.76 1.30 27.23
CA ALA A 493 -14.06 -0.11 27.48
C ALA A 493 -13.10 -0.68 28.54
N LYS A 494 -13.09 -1.99 28.79
CA LYS A 494 -12.18 -2.59 29.79
C LYS A 494 -10.71 -2.61 29.35
N SER A 495 -10.42 -2.86 28.09
CA SER A 495 -9.05 -3.04 27.56
C SER A 495 -8.65 -2.05 26.46
N GLU A 496 -9.58 -1.23 25.97
CA GLU A 496 -9.36 -0.36 24.81
C GLU A 496 -10.22 0.90 24.92
N LEU A 497 -9.99 1.85 24.01
CA LEU A 497 -10.95 2.91 23.69
C LEU A 497 -11.74 2.55 22.44
N GLN A 498 -13.02 2.89 22.46
CA GLN A 498 -13.97 2.68 21.37
C GLN A 498 -14.54 4.02 20.93
N PHE A 499 -14.89 4.14 19.65
CA PHE A 499 -15.45 5.38 19.12
C PHE A 499 -16.86 5.62 19.62
N SER A 500 -17.18 6.89 19.90
CA SER A 500 -18.55 7.29 20.26
C SER A 500 -19.47 7.58 19.08
N THR A 501 -18.91 7.79 17.88
CA THR A 501 -19.66 8.35 16.72
C THR A 501 -19.49 7.59 15.40
N LEU A 502 -19.03 6.35 15.37
CA LEU A 502 -18.85 5.58 14.10
C LEU A 502 -20.16 5.25 13.33
N ASN A 503 -21.28 5.86 13.71
CA ASN A 503 -22.60 5.59 13.16
C ASN A 503 -22.88 6.29 11.81
N SER A 504 -21.85 6.66 11.04
CA SER A 504 -22.05 7.61 9.94
C SER A 504 -22.81 7.05 8.75
N LEU A 505 -22.82 5.74 8.47
CA LEU A 505 -23.46 5.19 7.26
C LEU A 505 -24.05 3.76 7.37
N GLY A 506 -24.37 3.27 8.58
CA GLY A 506 -25.02 1.96 8.74
C GLY A 506 -24.10 0.72 8.67
N ASP A 507 -22.78 0.92 8.51
CA ASP A 507 -21.78 -0.15 8.46
C ASP A 507 -21.40 -0.73 9.84
N PHE A 508 -21.81 -0.09 10.95
CA PHE A 508 -21.43 -0.46 12.31
C PHE A 508 -22.65 -0.65 13.20
N ASP A 509 -23.29 -1.81 13.15
CA ASP A 509 -24.44 -2.13 13.99
C ASP A 509 -24.11 -2.31 15.50
N LEU A 510 -22.86 -2.12 15.94
CA LEU A 510 -22.41 -2.54 17.27
C LEU A 510 -21.52 -1.52 18.00
N TYR A 511 -21.99 -0.30 18.29
CA TYR A 511 -21.37 0.51 19.36
C TYR A 511 -22.37 1.33 20.19
N PRO A 512 -22.18 1.39 21.53
CA PRO A 512 -21.07 0.81 22.31
C PRO A 512 -21.21 -0.69 22.59
N THR A 513 -20.08 -1.38 22.77
CA THR A 513 -20.07 -2.71 23.40
C THR A 513 -20.67 -2.63 24.82
N VAL A 514 -21.24 -3.72 25.32
CA VAL A 514 -21.83 -3.79 26.67
C VAL A 514 -20.86 -3.48 27.82
N ASP A 515 -19.55 -3.44 27.52
CA ASP A 515 -18.47 -3.27 28.49
C ASP A 515 -17.91 -1.83 28.55
N ALA A 516 -18.45 -0.87 27.80
CA ALA A 516 -18.09 0.54 27.94
C ALA A 516 -18.59 1.12 29.27
N THR A 517 -17.68 1.58 30.13
CA THR A 517 -18.02 2.01 31.50
C THR A 517 -18.18 3.52 31.66
N GLN A 518 -17.57 4.31 30.77
CA GLN A 518 -17.61 5.78 30.79
C GLN A 518 -17.22 6.39 29.44
N THR A 519 -17.34 7.71 29.31
CA THR A 519 -16.82 8.47 28.18
C THR A 519 -15.58 9.28 28.57
N ALA A 520 -14.68 9.47 27.61
CA ALA A 520 -13.49 10.31 27.71
C ALA A 520 -13.35 11.19 26.47
N ARG A 521 -12.51 12.23 26.57
CA ARG A 521 -12.25 13.19 25.49
C ARG A 521 -10.79 13.07 25.06
N LEU A 522 -10.55 12.42 23.93
CA LEU A 522 -9.23 12.38 23.33
C LEU A 522 -8.95 13.74 22.67
N ARG A 523 -7.81 14.36 22.93
CA ARG A 523 -7.38 15.62 22.29
C ARG A 523 -5.89 15.59 22.03
N GLN A 524 -5.45 16.41 21.07
CA GLN A 524 -4.03 16.59 20.84
C GLN A 524 -3.38 17.29 22.04
N VAL A 525 -2.20 16.80 22.43
CA VAL A 525 -1.33 17.47 23.39
C VAL A 525 0.10 17.45 22.86
N VAL A 526 0.87 18.47 23.19
CA VAL A 526 2.27 18.63 22.77
C VAL A 526 3.20 18.36 23.96
N ALA A 527 4.39 17.80 23.71
CA ALA A 527 5.41 17.67 24.75
C ALA A 527 5.77 19.03 25.34
N ALA A 528 6.00 19.05 26.65
CA ALA A 528 6.60 20.20 27.29
C ALA A 528 8.05 20.39 26.80
N THR A 529 8.38 21.62 26.46
CA THR A 529 9.75 22.08 26.24
C THR A 529 10.22 22.85 27.46
N LYS A 530 11.50 23.29 27.45
CA LYS A 530 12.01 24.19 28.49
C LYS A 530 11.22 25.51 28.58
N ASP A 531 10.59 25.93 27.48
CA ASP A 531 9.84 27.18 27.39
C ASP A 531 8.34 26.99 27.63
N THR A 532 7.82 25.76 27.46
CA THR A 532 6.40 25.42 27.64
C THR A 532 6.14 24.54 28.87
N THR A 533 7.09 24.48 29.81
CA THR A 533 6.98 23.63 31.00
C THR A 533 5.76 23.98 31.85
N VAL A 534 5.00 22.97 32.26
CA VAL A 534 3.80 23.15 33.09
C VAL A 534 4.16 23.07 34.58
N GLY A 535 3.89 24.15 35.31
CA GLY A 535 4.09 24.21 36.77
C GLY A 535 5.56 24.04 37.19
N ASN A 536 5.81 23.16 38.16
CA ASN A 536 7.16 22.85 38.67
C ASN A 536 7.73 21.54 38.09
N ALA A 537 7.12 21.00 37.03
CA ALA A 537 7.62 19.80 36.37
C ALA A 537 9.03 20.07 35.83
N LYS A 538 9.92 19.07 35.95
CA LYS A 538 11.22 19.13 35.29
C LYS A 538 11.10 18.49 33.92
N ILE A 539 11.67 19.15 32.91
CA ILE A 539 11.90 18.53 31.60
C ILE A 539 12.92 17.41 31.76
N LEU A 540 12.58 16.23 31.26
CA LEU A 540 13.43 15.05 31.31
C LEU A 540 14.60 15.21 30.34
N ASP A 541 15.75 14.69 30.73
CA ASP A 541 16.96 14.65 29.93
C ASP A 541 17.62 13.27 30.04
N GLN A 542 18.73 13.07 29.34
CA GLN A 542 19.48 11.81 29.30
C GLN A 542 19.92 11.28 30.68
N THR A 543 19.86 12.10 31.74
CA THR A 543 20.17 11.66 33.11
C THR A 543 18.96 11.08 33.84
N HIS A 544 17.77 11.16 33.25
CA HIS A 544 16.55 10.62 33.81
C HIS A 544 16.56 9.08 33.89
N PHE A 545 16.12 8.54 35.03
CA PHE A 545 15.92 7.10 35.19
C PHE A 545 14.75 6.63 34.32
N GLY A 546 15.03 5.80 33.32
CA GLY A 546 14.04 5.42 32.32
C GLY A 546 14.01 6.34 31.09
N TRP A 547 15.11 7.05 30.82
CA TRP A 547 15.32 7.71 29.52
C TRP A 547 15.11 6.72 28.35
N ASN A 548 14.47 7.17 27.27
CA ASN A 548 14.06 6.36 26.11
C ASN A 548 13.03 5.24 26.42
N ILE A 549 12.34 5.31 27.56
CA ILE A 549 11.19 4.45 27.88
C ILE A 549 9.93 5.30 27.76
N SER A 550 9.20 5.14 26.65
CA SER A 550 8.00 5.93 26.37
C SER A 550 6.95 5.73 27.47
N ASP A 551 6.72 4.48 27.87
CA ASP A 551 5.71 4.14 28.87
C ASP A 551 6.29 4.35 30.27
N CYS A 552 6.07 5.55 30.79
CA CYS A 552 6.45 5.94 32.14
C CYS A 552 6.01 4.91 33.18
N THR A 553 4.88 4.20 32.97
CA THR A 553 4.36 3.22 33.94
C THR A 553 5.28 2.02 34.15
N GLN A 554 6.17 1.75 33.19
CA GLN A 554 7.15 0.68 33.30
C GLN A 554 8.21 0.96 34.36
N CYS A 555 8.60 2.22 34.55
CA CYS A 555 9.57 2.63 35.57
C CYS A 555 8.88 3.19 36.81
N HIS A 556 7.74 3.81 36.60
CA HIS A 556 6.98 4.52 37.57
C HIS A 556 5.66 3.77 37.77
N ASN A 557 5.60 2.93 38.80
CA ASN A 557 4.37 2.26 39.25
C ASN A 557 4.37 2.06 40.77
N GLU A 558 3.31 1.48 41.30
CA GLU A 558 3.16 1.18 42.73
C GLU A 558 4.18 0.17 43.28
N ASN A 559 4.90 -0.54 42.42
CA ASN A 559 5.84 -1.60 42.78
C ASN A 559 7.32 -1.19 42.64
N LYS A 560 7.64 -0.14 41.88
CA LYS A 560 9.02 0.31 41.59
C LYS A 560 9.37 1.58 42.36
N GLN A 561 10.60 1.64 42.88
CA GLN A 561 11.11 2.80 43.64
C GLN A 561 11.92 3.75 42.73
N PRO A 562 11.78 5.08 42.91
CA PRO A 562 10.88 5.74 43.85
C PRO A 562 9.41 5.58 43.43
N LEU A 563 8.52 5.32 44.40
CA LEU A 563 7.07 5.36 44.16
C LEU A 563 6.73 6.74 43.60
N GLY A 564 5.96 6.77 42.50
CA GLY A 564 5.72 7.94 41.65
C GLY A 564 5.54 9.26 42.39
N HIS A 565 6.08 10.35 41.83
CA HIS A 565 5.98 11.73 42.35
C HIS A 565 6.22 11.88 43.87
N GLY A 566 7.08 11.05 44.48
CA GLY A 566 7.36 11.12 45.91
C GLY A 566 6.23 10.59 46.80
N GLY A 567 5.45 9.60 46.31
CA GLY A 567 4.33 8.99 47.02
C GLY A 567 2.98 9.69 46.81
N GLN A 568 2.88 10.58 45.82
CA GLN A 568 1.62 11.21 45.41
C GLN A 568 0.88 10.35 44.37
N SER A 569 -0.42 10.60 44.20
CA SER A 569 -1.21 9.98 43.15
C SER A 569 -0.60 10.25 41.78
N TRP A 570 -0.65 9.24 40.93
CA TRP A 570 -0.22 9.32 39.53
C TRP A 570 -1.02 10.38 38.78
N PRO A 571 -0.38 11.24 37.97
CA PRO A 571 -1.11 12.16 37.12
C PRO A 571 -1.89 11.35 36.08
N THR A 572 -3.21 11.43 36.16
CA THR A 572 -4.11 10.96 35.10
C THR A 572 -4.78 12.18 34.47
N ASN A 573 -5.15 12.07 33.21
CA ASN A 573 -5.87 13.14 32.53
C ASN A 573 -7.37 13.12 32.90
N SER A 574 -7.67 13.29 34.18
CA SER A 574 -9.04 13.20 34.70
C SER A 574 -9.96 14.31 34.19
N ALA A 575 -9.39 15.45 33.78
CA ALA A 575 -10.14 16.53 33.14
C ALA A 575 -10.76 16.09 31.81
N ASP A 576 -10.11 15.15 31.12
CA ASP A 576 -10.57 14.58 29.87
C ASP A 576 -11.31 13.24 30.09
N GLY A 577 -11.71 12.92 31.32
CA GLY A 577 -12.52 11.73 31.62
C GLY A 577 -11.75 10.43 31.79
N PHE A 578 -10.43 10.50 31.94
CA PHE A 578 -9.59 9.32 32.15
C PHE A 578 -9.18 9.10 33.60
N ASP A 579 -9.27 7.86 34.07
CA ASP A 579 -8.96 7.42 35.42
C ASP A 579 -7.71 6.53 35.51
N TYR A 580 -6.99 6.39 34.41
CA TYR A 580 -5.74 5.65 34.29
C TYR A 580 -4.63 6.54 33.71
N ILE A 581 -3.38 6.09 33.85
CA ILE A 581 -2.20 6.87 33.43
C ILE A 581 -2.06 6.79 31.92
N GLN A 582 -1.80 7.94 31.28
CA GLN A 582 -1.36 7.97 29.89
C GLN A 582 0.03 8.56 29.76
N PRO A 583 0.98 7.84 29.13
CA PRO A 583 2.32 8.35 28.94
C PRO A 583 2.38 9.66 28.14
N TYR A 584 1.51 9.84 27.14
CA TYR A 584 1.42 11.09 26.39
C TYR A 584 1.04 12.30 27.28
N TYR A 585 0.24 12.07 28.32
CA TYR A 585 -0.12 13.10 29.29
C TYR A 585 1.07 13.46 30.17
N CYS A 586 1.88 12.48 30.58
CA CYS A 586 3.16 12.73 31.25
C CYS A 586 4.09 13.58 30.39
N ALA A 587 4.20 13.29 29.09
CA ALA A 587 5.04 14.04 28.16
C ALA A 587 4.61 15.52 28.03
N SER A 588 3.31 15.82 28.14
CA SER A 588 2.81 17.21 28.16
C SER A 588 3.29 18.05 29.35
N CYS A 589 3.84 17.41 30.40
CA CYS A 589 4.43 18.08 31.55
C CYS A 589 5.96 17.98 31.58
N HIS A 590 6.49 16.85 31.11
CA HIS A 590 7.87 16.42 31.33
C HIS A 590 8.72 16.37 30.05
N GLY A 591 8.13 16.62 28.89
CA GLY A 591 8.78 16.50 27.58
C GLY A 591 8.81 15.06 27.06
N SER A 592 9.50 14.86 25.95
CA SER A 592 9.47 13.62 25.15
C SER A 592 10.07 12.36 25.79
N ASN A 593 10.69 12.48 26.98
CA ASN A 593 11.49 11.43 27.61
C ASN A 593 12.53 10.76 26.67
N GLY A 594 13.10 11.53 25.76
CA GLY A 594 14.11 11.03 24.83
C GLY A 594 13.54 10.27 23.63
N ALA A 595 12.21 10.31 23.44
CA ALA A 595 11.64 9.92 22.16
C ALA A 595 12.35 10.71 21.06
N SER A 596 12.85 9.97 20.06
CA SER A 596 13.46 10.58 18.89
C SER A 596 12.46 11.52 18.23
N GLU A 597 12.99 12.53 17.54
CA GLU A 597 12.17 13.37 16.67
C GLU A 597 11.29 12.48 15.81
N GLY A 598 10.00 12.78 15.80
CA GLY A 598 9.04 12.04 15.00
C GLY A 598 9.38 12.28 13.55
N HIS A 599 9.60 11.20 12.81
CA HIS A 599 9.74 11.24 11.36
C HIS A 599 8.63 12.11 10.78
N ASN A 600 9.00 12.97 9.82
CA ASN A 600 8.15 14.00 9.26
C ASN A 600 6.73 13.46 9.01
N ARG A 601 5.79 13.87 9.85
CA ARG A 601 4.50 13.20 9.94
C ARG A 601 3.60 13.51 8.76
N GLY A 602 3.38 12.47 7.97
CA GLY A 602 2.25 12.30 7.08
C GLY A 602 1.89 10.81 7.01
N ALA A 603 2.88 9.94 6.79
CA ALA A 603 2.66 8.51 7.01
C ALA A 603 2.33 8.21 8.47
N ARG A 604 1.14 7.67 8.70
CA ARG A 604 0.70 7.21 10.02
C ARG A 604 1.69 6.25 10.67
N CYS A 605 1.43 6.04 11.95
CA CYS A 605 2.02 5.09 12.88
C CYS A 605 2.26 3.66 12.33
N PHE A 606 1.73 3.26 11.17
CA PHE A 606 1.99 1.94 10.57
C PHE A 606 3.48 1.61 10.47
N TRP A 607 4.35 2.59 10.31
CA TRP A 607 5.79 2.41 10.36
C TRP A 607 6.30 1.74 11.65
N CYS A 608 5.87 2.28 12.79
CA CYS A 608 6.29 1.81 14.11
C CYS A 608 5.38 0.69 14.66
N HIS A 609 4.16 0.58 14.14
CA HIS A 609 3.14 -0.36 14.60
C HIS A 609 3.00 -1.60 13.72
N ASN A 610 3.95 -1.81 12.82
CA ASN A 610 3.97 -2.94 11.92
C ASN A 610 4.93 -4.00 12.44
N THR A 611 4.37 -5.12 12.90
CA THR A 611 5.19 -6.20 13.47
C THR A 611 6.03 -6.93 12.44
N ASN A 612 5.71 -6.76 11.15
CA ASN A 612 6.46 -7.34 10.05
C ASN A 612 7.74 -6.55 9.74
N ASN A 613 8.07 -5.51 10.52
CA ASN A 613 9.37 -4.86 10.48
C ASN A 613 10.39 -5.60 11.38
N PRO A 614 11.29 -6.43 10.82
CA PRO A 614 12.30 -7.17 11.59
C PRO A 614 13.32 -6.24 12.28
N ASP A 615 13.55 -5.03 11.75
CA ASP A 615 14.64 -4.13 12.17
C ASP A 615 14.34 -3.26 13.40
N GLY A 616 13.31 -3.57 14.16
CA GLY A 616 13.09 -2.91 15.46
C GLY A 616 12.32 -1.59 15.40
N LEU A 617 11.55 -1.35 14.33
CA LEU A 617 10.49 -0.33 14.34
C LEU A 617 9.32 -0.71 15.25
N HIS A 618 9.24 -1.96 15.73
CA HIS A 618 8.39 -2.31 16.87
C HIS A 618 8.60 -1.35 18.02
N MET A 619 7.51 -0.73 18.46
CA MET A 619 7.48 0.22 19.57
C MET A 619 7.79 -0.42 20.93
N LYS A 620 9.03 -0.83 21.16
CA LYS A 620 9.45 -1.30 22.48
C LYS A 620 9.12 -0.22 23.52
N ASN A 621 8.60 -0.65 24.65
CA ASN A 621 8.27 0.22 25.77
C ASN A 621 7.11 1.21 25.54
N HIS A 622 6.16 0.91 24.65
CA HIS A 622 4.94 1.73 24.42
C HIS A 622 3.67 1.05 24.94
N GLY A 623 3.76 0.41 26.12
CA GLY A 623 2.61 -0.19 26.80
C GLY A 623 1.84 -1.20 25.93
N ASP A 624 0.51 -1.18 26.04
CA ASP A 624 -0.40 -2.05 25.28
C ASP A 624 -0.38 -1.77 23.77
N ALA A 625 -0.06 -0.55 23.33
CA ALA A 625 0.09 -0.22 21.91
C ALA A 625 1.24 -0.99 21.22
N SER A 626 2.20 -1.51 21.99
CA SER A 626 3.27 -2.38 21.49
C SER A 626 2.92 -3.87 21.45
N LEU A 627 1.75 -4.26 21.96
CA LEU A 627 1.33 -5.64 22.06
C LEU A 627 0.43 -6.00 20.87
N ALA A 628 0.66 -7.18 20.30
CA ALA A 628 -0.24 -7.75 19.31
C ALA A 628 -1.62 -8.04 19.95
N LYS A 629 -2.69 -7.82 19.18
CA LYS A 629 -4.07 -8.12 19.58
C LYS A 629 -4.62 -9.26 18.73
N PHE A 630 -5.15 -10.27 19.39
CA PHE A 630 -5.98 -11.27 18.75
C PHE A 630 -7.40 -10.74 18.59
N VAL A 631 -7.96 -10.87 17.38
CA VAL A 631 -9.37 -10.57 17.08
C VAL A 631 -9.96 -11.81 16.40
N PRO A 632 -10.89 -12.51 17.07
CA PRO A 632 -11.62 -13.62 16.47
C PRO A 632 -12.34 -13.19 15.18
N ALA A 633 -12.50 -14.11 14.24
CA ALA A 633 -13.20 -13.87 12.97
C ALA A 633 -14.60 -13.25 13.16
N GLU A 634 -15.34 -13.68 14.18
CA GLU A 634 -16.68 -13.18 14.50
C GLU A 634 -16.69 -11.76 15.08
N GLU A 635 -15.58 -11.30 15.67
CA GLU A 635 -15.40 -9.95 16.21
C GLU A 635 -14.70 -9.01 15.20
N ASN A 636 -14.24 -9.56 14.07
CA ASN A 636 -13.60 -8.78 13.03
C ASN A 636 -14.62 -7.87 12.34
N VAL A 637 -14.48 -6.57 12.56
CA VAL A 637 -15.32 -5.52 11.97
C VAL A 637 -15.41 -5.66 10.45
N SER A 638 -14.33 -6.01 9.75
CA SER A 638 -14.35 -6.16 8.29
C SER A 638 -15.28 -7.29 7.82
N ASN A 639 -15.50 -8.33 8.64
CA ASN A 639 -16.46 -9.40 8.35
C ASN A 639 -17.91 -8.98 8.62
N GLN A 640 -18.09 -8.00 9.51
CA GLN A 640 -19.41 -7.51 9.91
C GLN A 640 -19.95 -6.44 8.95
N ARG A 641 -19.07 -5.78 8.19
CA ARG A 641 -19.48 -4.81 7.16
C ARG A 641 -20.08 -5.53 5.97
N THR A 642 -21.25 -5.07 5.55
CA THR A 642 -21.99 -5.66 4.42
C THR A 642 -22.02 -4.71 3.22
N ALA A 643 -21.99 -3.39 3.46
CA ALA A 643 -22.01 -2.36 2.42
C ALA A 643 -20.61 -2.00 1.89
N SER A 644 -19.55 -2.12 2.70
CA SER A 644 -18.18 -1.96 2.20
C SER A 644 -17.66 -3.23 1.51
N GLY A 645 -16.59 -3.10 0.74
CA GLY A 645 -15.89 -4.26 0.16
C GLY A 645 -15.62 -5.37 1.17
N GLN A 646 -15.47 -6.57 0.67
CA GLN A 646 -15.10 -7.74 1.45
C GLN A 646 -13.91 -8.42 0.78
N GLN A 647 -13.24 -9.27 1.53
CA GLN A 647 -12.26 -10.17 0.96
C GLN A 647 -12.94 -11.12 -0.03
N LEU A 648 -12.26 -11.38 -1.12
CA LEU A 648 -12.70 -12.30 -2.15
C LEU A 648 -11.74 -13.48 -2.26
N ASP A 649 -12.28 -14.66 -2.53
CA ASP A 649 -11.53 -15.80 -3.06
C ASP A 649 -11.28 -15.61 -4.57
N PHE A 650 -10.44 -16.47 -5.15
CA PHE A 650 -10.05 -16.39 -6.56
C PHE A 650 -11.22 -16.52 -7.54
N ASP A 651 -12.33 -17.15 -7.18
CA ASP A 651 -13.52 -17.20 -8.03
C ASP A 651 -14.46 -16.00 -7.83
N GLY A 652 -14.00 -14.96 -7.12
CA GLY A 652 -14.77 -13.75 -6.83
C GLY A 652 -15.84 -13.94 -5.75
N THR A 653 -15.86 -15.09 -5.06
CA THR A 653 -16.78 -15.33 -3.95
C THR A 653 -16.31 -14.64 -2.66
N GLU A 654 -17.27 -14.15 -1.88
CA GLU A 654 -17.03 -13.57 -0.55
C GLU A 654 -16.31 -14.59 0.34
N LYS A 655 -15.20 -14.16 0.92
CA LYS A 655 -14.48 -14.90 1.95
C LYS A 655 -14.32 -14.01 3.18
N PRO A 656 -14.98 -14.31 4.29
CA PRO A 656 -14.69 -13.63 5.55
C PRO A 656 -13.23 -13.86 5.97
N TYR A 657 -12.63 -12.85 6.58
CA TYR A 657 -11.36 -12.97 7.28
C TYR A 657 -11.46 -14.06 8.36
N ASP A 658 -10.44 -14.91 8.44
CA ASP A 658 -10.25 -15.79 9.59
C ASP A 658 -9.84 -14.99 10.85
N ASP A 659 -9.54 -15.69 11.94
CA ASP A 659 -8.98 -15.09 13.14
C ASP A 659 -7.72 -14.28 12.81
N LEU A 660 -7.67 -13.02 13.27
CA LEU A 660 -6.57 -12.12 12.98
C LEU A 660 -5.72 -11.82 14.21
N TRP A 661 -4.42 -11.69 13.97
CA TRP A 661 -3.49 -11.07 14.90
C TRP A 661 -3.12 -9.69 14.37
N PHE A 662 -3.72 -8.66 14.97
CA PHE A 662 -3.27 -7.30 14.73
C PHE A 662 -1.92 -7.09 15.37
N PRO A 663 -0.98 -6.45 14.65
CA PRO A 663 0.37 -6.25 15.15
C PRO A 663 0.46 -5.33 16.38
N SER A 664 -0.56 -4.50 16.60
CA SER A 664 -0.58 -3.47 17.62
C SER A 664 -2.02 -3.23 18.11
N HIS A 665 -2.19 -2.89 19.40
CA HIS A 665 -3.48 -2.43 19.96
C HIS A 665 -3.87 -1.02 19.54
N ASN A 666 -3.08 -0.36 18.70
CA ASN A 666 -3.37 0.95 18.11
C ASN A 666 -3.56 0.82 16.60
N SER A 667 -4.77 1.11 16.15
CA SER A 667 -5.21 1.23 14.77
C SER A 667 -6.41 2.18 14.70
N ASP A 668 -6.94 2.45 13.51
CA ASP A 668 -8.18 3.24 13.36
C ASP A 668 -9.42 2.63 13.98
N TYR A 669 -9.40 1.35 14.36
CA TYR A 669 -10.58 0.64 14.84
C TYR A 669 -10.46 0.21 16.29
N ASN A 670 -9.22 0.07 16.74
CA ASN A 670 -8.92 -0.32 18.09
C ASN A 670 -7.83 0.60 18.61
N LEU A 671 -8.18 1.34 19.65
CA LEU A 671 -7.31 2.35 20.22
C LEU A 671 -6.83 1.86 21.57
N SER A 672 -5.50 1.88 21.73
CA SER A 672 -4.86 1.58 22.99
C SER A 672 -5.44 2.49 24.07
N LYS A 673 -5.59 1.94 25.28
CA LYS A 673 -5.98 2.78 26.41
C LYS A 673 -4.89 3.78 26.74
N THR A 674 -3.65 3.30 26.84
CA THR A 674 -2.52 4.08 27.37
C THR A 674 -1.92 5.03 26.32
N TYR A 675 -1.98 4.65 25.05
CA TYR A 675 -1.55 5.41 23.88
C TYR A 675 -2.66 5.48 22.84
N PRO A 676 -3.78 6.18 23.09
CA PRO A 676 -4.85 6.27 22.11
C PRO A 676 -4.37 6.99 20.85
N ASP A 677 -4.20 6.26 19.74
CA ASP A 677 -3.87 6.80 18.40
C ASP A 677 -4.97 7.74 17.88
N PRO A 678 -4.73 8.50 16.79
CA PRO A 678 -3.50 8.58 15.99
C PRO A 678 -2.44 9.58 16.45
N TYR A 679 -2.74 10.42 17.44
CA TYR A 679 -1.84 11.56 17.73
C TYR A 679 -1.44 11.75 19.19
N SER A 680 -1.75 10.81 20.09
CA SER A 680 -1.12 10.79 21.41
C SER A 680 0.41 10.63 21.32
N CYS A 681 0.90 9.89 20.33
CA CYS A 681 2.33 9.74 20.03
C CYS A 681 2.98 11.06 19.60
N THR A 682 2.23 11.98 18.99
CA THR A 682 2.77 13.30 18.60
C THR A 682 3.18 14.14 19.78
N ALA A 683 2.57 13.90 20.95
CA ALA A 683 2.99 14.51 22.19
C ALA A 683 4.45 14.17 22.49
N CYS A 684 4.83 12.89 22.42
CA CYS A 684 6.19 12.46 22.72
C CYS A 684 7.16 12.79 21.60
N HIS A 685 6.75 12.66 20.35
CA HIS A 685 7.68 12.74 19.22
C HIS A 685 7.73 14.15 18.55
N GLY A 686 6.90 15.13 18.97
CA GLY A 686 6.89 16.52 18.48
C GLY A 686 6.23 16.73 17.11
N VAL A 687 5.45 17.80 16.88
CA VAL A 687 4.66 18.01 15.64
C VAL A 687 5.30 18.94 14.60
N ASP A 688 6.27 19.75 15.01
CA ASP A 688 6.84 20.80 14.18
C ASP A 688 7.97 20.22 13.32
N LYS A 689 7.88 20.42 11.99
CA LYS A 689 8.94 20.10 11.03
C LYS A 689 9.79 21.35 10.78
N GLU A 690 11.11 21.25 10.95
CA GLU A 690 11.99 21.84 9.94
C GLU A 690 12.40 20.69 9.00
N PRO A 691 12.41 20.87 7.67
CA PRO A 691 12.99 19.89 6.77
C PRO A 691 14.39 19.54 7.28
N ILE A 692 14.69 18.25 7.44
CA ILE A 692 16.07 17.84 7.65
C ILE A 692 16.78 18.14 6.33
N GLU A 693 17.40 19.32 6.24
CA GLU A 693 18.27 19.64 5.12
C GLU A 693 19.49 18.73 5.22
N TYR A 694 19.53 17.70 4.38
CA TYR A 694 20.72 16.88 4.27
C TYR A 694 21.80 17.65 3.51
N VAL A 695 23.06 17.34 3.81
CA VAL A 695 24.16 17.72 2.92
C VAL A 695 24.04 16.82 1.68
N VAL A 696 23.59 17.41 0.58
CA VAL A 696 23.34 16.71 -0.69
C VAL A 696 24.48 16.95 -1.69
N GLU A 697 24.64 16.02 -2.64
CA GLU A 697 25.75 15.96 -3.60
C GLU A 697 25.60 16.91 -4.79
#